data_AF-A0A326RKQ4-F1
#
_entry.id   AF-A0A326RKQ4-F1
#
_cell.length_a   1.000
_cell.length_b   1.000
_cell.length_c   1.000
_cell.angle_alpha   90.00
_cell.angle_beta   90.00
_cell.angle_gamma   90.00
#
_symmetry.space_group_name_H-M   'P 1'
#
loop_
_entity.id
_entity.type
_entity.pdbx_description
1 polymer ?
#
loop_
_entity_poly.entity_id
_entity_poly.type
_entity_poly.pdbx_seq_one_letter_code
_entity_poly.pdbx_strand_id
1 'polypeptide(L)'
;MNFDLQFLKILGAKFLLVFCWGILWSFHTIAQTDCNVVDEITPVWKRLSPDGSHYFGPNYQPGPKAYLTANFDSKKMAPKLEIALSWIKGYFDGIKGARYADFKFSYWKGFTQEESLETNRWYLATQRLGSYNLRVLSGKTFCNNGRLAENDGPSLIDISFNELTHLARPVSGVLDANGNEVVYLINGKPAFEIPKITRTEGNVDYYQYPGPPPETTVNFSNWDFLDVFVIRKNDQPLFIPFTRKEILESKLLDLERIYSERKKLALELTQVTPPEEFDRQLEERIAEIKKFTEQGVWGYSKENLESRIQLAIDNNRARKEEEAGKIDASLAELNEDYEASVELIKEYLMSQPASELAKPVREYHPNNFGADLVRRMIENFDKELTQRDWGQNLEIGYINPDYFDPKLSPDVPQMIAVEFVNLQGVHAHLNQVVDRIKEKMDFKPLQGLFPATNMASAPVSEPIKMKAKSPARYLEKLEELGPDPFPNSGSNSASASFNIGGPGFSAAPIQVKFPERSSSLSQISNLSTLALYSSYLEEVRGKFLAQITAEQKALFDRWIQEYSLKTVEEFTQLSMLAWVNSNPKASIYLDFEAVKRFPESGLAANNLAVHLLKSGNPDRSLPILNYWLKEFPDNSLLLGNAATANYYLGDVEKAFQLAKLTVEQDSLHPNANKILAFVHYRKGEKEPAKKASERSLEGSYDEEVVALLQEIDPEGQVGDAIYKGRKRPFTPQLLEKFRMPEAIQGISDAEDQSDVIEEVLGSIDLTLAAIPRATSEVTMQQAAQKSIQQVLSGGGIPIMQMLSQHLFFKSLQQYQEGYSWEKNRFVDKLQEMRKTYGAKTREINRRYNAEMSKIEGGEDWEGERKLAELQRSKCQELNLALDAYYKETAPLINQAVVRLELISRDHHSTVAYWAPIWLQSQEAADFPGTQISYLRDMQEILKLYPSELPMDCELFGEEEEEEVVQGNLMIWEEYFCPLKFTVGVGIAKAGINCNTFSLSGGEIFQGELEVKLDENWENVQEITVAAGLGASVDIGLKEKFKKGGTGINLGVSTKGFVKLTKDPKSMEWNFREADFGIKSEATAGVVAGRYGAEVKLAESTIGFRSGITSDGLIPKMIDLAISN
;
A
#
# COMPACT_ATOMS: atom_id res chain seq x y z
N MET A 1 -5.94 -54.00 52.34
CA MET A 1 -7.10 -54.68 51.76
C MET A 1 -7.10 -54.41 50.27
N ASN A 2 -6.84 -55.45 49.47
CA ASN A 2 -6.96 -55.44 48.01
C ASN A 2 -8.45 -55.50 47.62
N PHE A 3 -8.90 -54.66 46.70
CA PHE A 3 -10.04 -54.98 45.83
C PHE A 3 -9.85 -54.33 44.45
N ASP A 4 -9.21 -55.13 43.61
CA ASP A 4 -9.56 -55.53 42.25
C ASP A 4 -9.98 -54.50 41.19
N LEU A 5 -8.99 -54.13 40.37
CA LEU A 5 -9.10 -53.29 39.16
C LEU A 5 -9.35 -54.10 37.87
N GLN A 6 -9.70 -55.41 37.96
CA GLN A 6 -9.87 -56.25 36.76
C GLN A 6 -11.31 -56.29 36.20
N PHE A 7 -12.34 -55.89 36.97
CA PHE A 7 -13.73 -56.05 36.52
C PHE A 7 -14.18 -54.98 35.50
N LEU A 8 -13.57 -53.79 35.50
CA LEU A 8 -13.95 -52.68 34.60
C LEU A 8 -13.32 -52.77 33.20
N LYS A 9 -12.29 -53.59 32.99
CA LYS A 9 -11.66 -53.75 31.66
C LYS A 9 -12.42 -54.72 30.74
N ILE A 10 -13.24 -55.62 31.28
CA ILE A 10 -13.92 -56.66 30.50
C ILE A 10 -15.28 -56.19 29.95
N LEU A 11 -15.96 -55.25 30.63
CA LEU A 11 -17.22 -54.67 30.11
C LEU A 11 -17.01 -53.66 28.97
N GLY A 12 -15.93 -52.86 29.03
CA GLY A 12 -15.65 -51.84 27.99
C GLY A 12 -15.26 -52.45 26.64
N ALA A 13 -14.54 -53.58 26.63
CA ALA A 13 -14.09 -54.22 25.39
C ALA A 13 -15.23 -54.93 24.63
N LYS A 14 -16.24 -55.47 25.32
CA LYS A 14 -17.41 -56.09 24.67
C LYS A 14 -18.39 -55.06 24.11
N PHE A 15 -18.52 -53.89 24.75
CA PHE A 15 -19.38 -52.82 24.24
C PHE A 15 -18.80 -52.18 22.98
N LEU A 16 -17.47 -51.98 22.92
CA LEU A 16 -16.81 -51.46 21.71
C LEU A 16 -16.85 -52.44 20.52
N LEU A 17 -16.72 -53.74 20.75
CA LEU A 17 -16.75 -54.74 19.66
C LEU A 17 -18.15 -54.91 19.05
N VAL A 18 -19.22 -54.82 19.85
CA VAL A 18 -20.60 -54.89 19.34
C VAL A 18 -21.00 -53.59 18.64
N PHE A 19 -20.54 -52.43 19.12
CA PHE A 19 -20.82 -51.15 18.48
C PHE A 19 -20.05 -50.97 17.17
N CYS A 20 -18.79 -51.43 17.10
CA CYS A 20 -18.03 -51.41 15.84
C CYS A 20 -18.56 -52.40 14.80
N TRP A 21 -19.07 -53.57 15.19
CA TRP A 21 -19.72 -54.49 14.25
C TRP A 21 -21.10 -54.01 13.78
N GLY A 22 -21.88 -53.36 14.65
CA GLY A 22 -23.17 -52.75 14.27
C GLY A 22 -23.01 -51.60 13.26
N ILE A 23 -21.96 -50.78 13.42
CA ILE A 23 -21.66 -49.69 12.48
C ILE A 23 -21.07 -50.24 11.17
N LEU A 24 -20.18 -51.24 11.21
CA LEU A 24 -19.62 -51.84 9.99
C LEU A 24 -20.66 -52.61 9.14
N TRP A 25 -21.70 -53.20 9.76
CA TRP A 25 -22.79 -53.86 9.02
C TRP A 25 -23.83 -52.88 8.46
N SER A 26 -24.05 -51.75 9.14
CA SER A 26 -24.95 -50.68 8.67
C SER A 26 -24.37 -49.90 7.47
N PHE A 27 -23.07 -49.99 7.21
CA PHE A 27 -22.42 -49.44 6.02
C PHE A 27 -22.29 -50.44 4.84
N HIS A 28 -22.73 -51.70 4.98
CA HIS A 28 -22.64 -52.72 3.93
C HIS A 28 -23.98 -53.14 3.30
N THR A 29 -25.09 -52.46 3.65
CA THR A 29 -26.40 -52.65 3.02
C THR A 29 -26.97 -51.33 2.50
N ILE A 30 -26.15 -50.51 1.84
CA ILE A 30 -26.69 -49.65 0.78
C ILE A 30 -26.96 -50.60 -0.39
N ALA A 31 -28.23 -50.82 -0.70
CA ALA A 31 -28.65 -51.66 -1.81
C ALA A 31 -27.84 -51.29 -3.06
N GLN A 32 -27.01 -52.22 -3.53
CA GLN A 32 -26.39 -52.11 -4.85
C GLN A 32 -27.53 -52.07 -5.85
N THR A 33 -27.81 -50.89 -6.39
CA THR A 33 -28.80 -50.73 -7.45
C THR A 33 -28.27 -51.49 -8.66
N ASP A 34 -29.00 -52.51 -9.10
CA ASP A 34 -28.57 -53.39 -10.18
C ASP A 34 -28.33 -52.59 -11.46
N CYS A 35 -27.18 -52.74 -12.12
CA CYS A 35 -26.85 -52.01 -13.33
C CYS A 35 -27.77 -52.35 -14.52
N ASN A 36 -28.63 -53.36 -14.39
CA ASN A 36 -29.62 -53.75 -15.38
C ASN A 36 -30.71 -52.69 -15.64
N VAL A 37 -30.84 -51.66 -14.79
CA VAL A 37 -31.88 -50.62 -14.95
C VAL A 37 -31.38 -49.30 -15.53
N VAL A 38 -30.10 -49.17 -15.93
CA VAL A 38 -29.52 -47.88 -16.41
C VAL A 38 -30.37 -47.24 -17.52
N ASP A 39 -30.79 -48.04 -18.50
CA ASP A 39 -31.59 -47.57 -19.64
C ASP A 39 -33.09 -47.42 -19.31
N GLU A 40 -33.49 -47.72 -18.07
CA GLU A 40 -34.86 -47.59 -17.56
C GLU A 40 -35.06 -46.37 -16.66
N ILE A 41 -33.97 -45.76 -16.18
CA ILE A 41 -33.99 -44.61 -15.25
C ILE A 41 -34.50 -43.36 -15.98
N THR A 42 -35.50 -42.71 -15.38
CA THR A 42 -36.00 -41.39 -15.78
C THR A 42 -35.47 -40.31 -14.83
N PRO A 43 -35.20 -39.09 -15.32
CA PRO A 43 -34.58 -38.06 -14.52
C PRO A 43 -35.54 -37.48 -13.49
N VAL A 44 -35.06 -37.40 -12.24
CA VAL A 44 -35.74 -36.69 -11.16
C VAL A 44 -35.36 -35.21 -11.23
N TRP A 45 -36.36 -34.33 -11.32
CA TRP A 45 -36.16 -32.90 -11.35
C TRP A 45 -36.00 -32.35 -9.94
N LYS A 46 -34.90 -31.66 -9.68
CA LYS A 46 -34.61 -31.10 -8.36
C LYS A 46 -34.08 -29.68 -8.49
N ARG A 47 -34.66 -28.76 -7.71
CA ARG A 47 -34.15 -27.39 -7.62
C ARG A 47 -32.89 -27.37 -6.75
N LEU A 48 -31.82 -26.79 -7.24
CA LEU A 48 -30.61 -26.53 -6.47
C LEU A 48 -30.83 -25.27 -5.64
N SER A 49 -30.58 -25.34 -4.32
CA SER A 49 -30.70 -24.21 -3.39
C SER A 49 -29.31 -23.74 -2.95
N PRO A 50 -29.07 -22.42 -2.81
CA PRO A 50 -29.99 -21.31 -3.10
C PRO A 50 -30.08 -20.98 -4.61
N ASP A 51 -31.15 -20.31 -5.05
CA ASP A 51 -31.18 -19.67 -6.37
C ASP A 51 -29.91 -18.81 -6.49
N GLY A 52 -29.11 -19.06 -7.53
CA GLY A 52 -27.82 -18.42 -7.67
C GLY A 52 -27.98 -16.98 -8.13
N SER A 53 -28.04 -16.01 -7.21
CA SER A 53 -27.57 -14.67 -7.53
C SER A 53 -26.06 -14.78 -7.74
N HIS A 54 -25.61 -14.87 -8.99
CA HIS A 54 -24.18 -14.80 -9.27
C HIS A 54 -23.71 -13.37 -8.98
N TYR A 55 -23.25 -13.13 -7.76
CA TYR A 55 -22.51 -11.92 -7.38
C TYR A 55 -21.10 -11.86 -7.99
N PHE A 56 -20.72 -12.86 -8.79
CA PHE A 56 -19.34 -13.06 -9.23
C PHE A 56 -19.26 -13.12 -10.76
N GLY A 57 -18.80 -12.03 -11.37
CA GLY A 57 -18.04 -12.10 -12.62
C GLY A 57 -16.60 -12.59 -12.34
N PRO A 58 -15.83 -13.00 -13.36
CA PRO A 58 -14.52 -13.63 -13.18
C PRO A 58 -13.44 -12.77 -12.47
N ASN A 59 -13.65 -11.46 -12.33
CA ASN A 59 -12.67 -10.52 -11.75
C ASN A 59 -13.30 -9.65 -10.65
N TYR A 60 -13.81 -10.25 -9.59
CA TYR A 60 -14.29 -9.46 -8.45
C TYR A 60 -13.14 -9.06 -7.53
N GLN A 61 -12.72 -7.79 -7.62
CA GLN A 61 -12.11 -7.04 -6.52
C GLN A 61 -13.12 -5.96 -6.09
N PRO A 62 -13.44 -5.84 -4.79
CA PRO A 62 -14.30 -4.77 -4.30
C PRO A 62 -13.58 -3.42 -4.47
N GLY A 63 -14.26 -2.40 -5.02
CA GLY A 63 -13.68 -1.08 -5.24
C GLY A 63 -14.74 0.02 -5.40
N PRO A 64 -14.38 1.30 -5.19
CA PRO A 64 -15.29 2.40 -4.79
C PRO A 64 -16.07 3.09 -5.93
N LYS A 65 -16.21 2.49 -7.12
CA LYS A 65 -16.82 3.15 -8.29
C LYS A 65 -18.29 2.78 -8.46
N ALA A 66 -19.11 3.77 -8.82
CA ALA A 66 -20.54 3.64 -9.04
C ALA A 66 -20.87 2.48 -10.00
N TYR A 67 -21.67 1.54 -9.52
CA TYR A 67 -22.19 0.44 -10.33
C TYR A 67 -23.46 0.91 -11.03
N LEU A 68 -23.51 0.77 -12.36
CA LEU A 68 -24.78 0.88 -13.06
C LEU A 68 -25.61 -0.36 -12.73
N THR A 69 -26.67 -0.21 -11.93
CA THR A 69 -27.67 -1.26 -11.75
C THR A 69 -28.83 -1.00 -12.71
N ALA A 70 -29.17 -1.99 -13.52
CA ALA A 70 -30.45 -1.94 -14.21
C ALA A 70 -31.57 -2.21 -13.19
N ASN A 71 -32.77 -1.65 -13.39
CA ASN A 71 -33.97 -1.86 -12.55
C ASN A 71 -34.35 -3.36 -12.48
N PHE A 72 -33.63 -4.11 -11.65
CA PHE A 72 -33.63 -5.57 -11.64
C PHE A 72 -34.66 -6.08 -10.64
N ASP A 73 -35.75 -6.66 -11.13
CA ASP A 73 -36.82 -7.22 -10.30
C ASP A 73 -36.96 -8.71 -10.59
N SER A 74 -36.40 -9.55 -9.71
CA SER A 74 -36.45 -11.01 -9.83
C SER A 74 -37.87 -11.56 -9.77
N LYS A 75 -38.82 -10.87 -9.10
CA LYS A 75 -40.24 -11.27 -9.02
C LYS A 75 -40.93 -11.17 -10.38
N LYS A 76 -40.51 -10.22 -11.22
CA LYS A 76 -40.97 -10.11 -12.63
C LYS A 76 -40.33 -11.14 -13.56
N MET A 77 -39.19 -11.71 -13.19
CA MET A 77 -38.43 -12.67 -13.99
C MET A 77 -38.78 -14.12 -13.66
N ALA A 78 -39.00 -14.45 -12.39
CA ALA A 78 -39.27 -15.81 -11.92
C ALA A 78 -40.44 -16.50 -12.65
N PRO A 79 -41.59 -15.86 -12.91
CA PRO A 79 -42.68 -16.48 -13.66
C PRO A 79 -42.27 -16.89 -15.08
N LYS A 80 -41.37 -16.13 -15.72
CA LYS A 80 -40.86 -16.42 -17.07
C LYS A 80 -39.93 -17.64 -17.04
N LEU A 81 -39.12 -17.77 -16.00
CA LEU A 81 -38.26 -18.93 -15.77
C LEU A 81 -39.07 -20.21 -15.45
N GLU A 82 -40.18 -20.09 -14.72
CA GLU A 82 -41.10 -21.21 -14.49
C GLU A 82 -41.79 -21.69 -15.77
N ILE A 83 -42.16 -20.77 -16.67
CA ILE A 83 -42.68 -21.12 -18.00
C ILE A 83 -41.60 -21.85 -18.82
N ALA A 84 -40.36 -21.37 -18.78
CA ALA A 84 -39.24 -22.03 -19.45
C ALA A 84 -38.97 -23.44 -18.88
N LEU A 85 -39.03 -23.60 -17.55
CA LEU A 85 -38.88 -24.89 -16.87
C LEU A 85 -39.99 -25.87 -17.25
N SER A 86 -41.24 -25.40 -17.29
CA SER A 86 -42.38 -26.21 -17.71
C SER A 86 -42.24 -26.66 -19.17
N TRP A 87 -41.81 -25.75 -20.05
CA TRP A 87 -41.57 -26.03 -21.47
C TRP A 87 -40.50 -27.13 -21.65
N ILE A 88 -39.33 -27.00 -21.01
CA ILE A 88 -38.25 -27.99 -21.18
C ILE A 88 -38.61 -29.35 -20.57
N LYS A 89 -39.30 -29.37 -19.42
CA LYS A 89 -39.82 -30.61 -18.81
C LYS A 89 -40.70 -31.41 -19.76
N GLY A 90 -41.52 -30.73 -20.58
CA GLY A 90 -42.37 -31.38 -21.59
C GLY A 90 -41.59 -32.14 -22.67
N TYR A 91 -40.37 -31.71 -23.01
CA TYR A 91 -39.52 -32.42 -23.97
C TYR A 91 -38.74 -33.59 -23.35
N PHE A 92 -38.50 -33.54 -22.04
CA PHE A 92 -37.87 -34.61 -21.26
C PHE A 92 -38.79 -35.78 -20.93
N ASP A 93 -40.11 -35.64 -21.12
CA ASP A 93 -41.07 -36.67 -20.75
C ASP A 93 -40.77 -38.03 -21.42
N GLY A 94 -40.64 -39.07 -20.60
CA GLY A 94 -40.29 -40.43 -21.05
C GLY A 94 -38.86 -40.61 -21.59
N ILE A 95 -37.97 -39.60 -21.51
CA ILE A 95 -36.55 -39.76 -21.85
C ILE A 95 -35.83 -40.46 -20.69
N LYS A 96 -34.98 -41.43 -21.04
CA LYS A 96 -34.28 -42.30 -20.10
C LYS A 96 -32.76 -42.10 -20.20
N GLY A 97 -32.03 -42.62 -19.21
CA GLY A 97 -30.56 -42.63 -19.21
C GLY A 97 -29.91 -41.49 -18.41
N ALA A 98 -30.71 -40.74 -17.63
CA ALA A 98 -30.26 -39.76 -16.66
C ALA A 98 -31.04 -39.91 -15.36
N ARG A 99 -30.34 -39.84 -14.22
CA ARG A 99 -30.94 -39.98 -12.89
C ARG A 99 -31.51 -38.67 -12.37
N TYR A 100 -30.87 -37.55 -12.71
CA TYR A 100 -31.28 -36.22 -12.26
C TYR A 100 -31.34 -35.23 -13.42
N ALA A 101 -32.22 -34.25 -13.25
CA ALA A 101 -32.28 -33.01 -14.01
C ALA A 101 -32.28 -31.87 -12.98
N ASP A 102 -31.09 -31.59 -12.44
CA ASP A 102 -30.91 -30.58 -11.41
C ASP A 102 -30.99 -29.21 -12.05
N PHE A 103 -31.84 -28.32 -11.53
CA PHE A 103 -32.05 -27.01 -12.13
C PHE A 103 -31.87 -25.87 -11.13
N LYS A 104 -31.50 -24.70 -11.63
CA LYS A 104 -31.45 -23.46 -10.86
C LYS A 104 -31.92 -22.27 -11.69
N PHE A 105 -32.52 -21.30 -11.02
CA PHE A 105 -32.71 -19.96 -11.57
C PHE A 105 -31.49 -19.12 -11.25
N SER A 106 -30.99 -18.39 -12.24
CA SER A 106 -29.87 -17.50 -12.08
C SER A 106 -30.24 -16.11 -12.57
N TYR A 107 -29.85 -15.14 -11.76
CA TYR A 107 -30.17 -13.73 -11.94
C TYR A 107 -28.85 -12.98 -12.01
N TRP A 108 -28.60 -12.30 -13.12
CA TRP A 108 -27.40 -11.51 -13.34
C TRP A 108 -27.78 -10.04 -13.34
N LYS A 109 -27.42 -9.31 -12.29
CA LYS A 109 -27.78 -7.89 -12.15
C LYS A 109 -26.94 -6.97 -13.06
N GLY A 110 -25.82 -7.49 -13.60
CA GLY A 110 -24.89 -6.73 -14.44
C GLY A 110 -24.18 -5.65 -13.65
N PHE A 111 -23.24 -6.03 -12.77
CA PHE A 111 -22.44 -5.09 -12.00
C PHE A 111 -21.10 -4.85 -12.67
N THR A 112 -20.86 -3.62 -13.11
CA THR A 112 -19.54 -3.17 -13.57
C THR A 112 -19.33 -1.73 -13.12
N GLN A 113 -18.13 -1.43 -12.64
CA GLN A 113 -17.62 -0.06 -12.60
C GLN A 113 -17.64 0.50 -14.03
N GLU A 114 -17.72 1.82 -14.22
CA GLU A 114 -17.77 2.43 -15.56
C GLU A 114 -16.63 1.94 -16.48
N GLU A 115 -15.43 1.75 -15.92
CA GLU A 115 -14.26 1.19 -16.63
C GLU A 115 -14.42 -0.30 -17.00
N SER A 116 -15.19 -1.07 -16.22
CA SER A 116 -15.48 -2.47 -16.55
C SER A 116 -16.56 -2.60 -17.64
N LEU A 117 -17.32 -1.54 -17.95
CA LEU A 117 -18.21 -1.52 -19.11
C LEU A 117 -17.40 -1.53 -20.41
N GLU A 118 -16.21 -0.92 -20.41
CA GLU A 118 -15.29 -0.90 -21.55
C GLU A 118 -14.73 -2.30 -21.89
N THR A 119 -14.88 -3.26 -20.98
CA THR A 119 -14.43 -4.65 -21.16
C THR A 119 -15.58 -5.67 -21.11
N ASN A 120 -16.79 -5.28 -20.72
CA ASN A 120 -17.96 -6.16 -20.68
C ASN A 120 -18.51 -6.43 -22.08
N ARG A 121 -18.27 -7.64 -22.58
CA ARG A 121 -18.67 -8.07 -23.93
C ARG A 121 -20.16 -7.89 -24.26
N TRP A 122 -21.04 -8.18 -23.31
CA TRP A 122 -22.48 -8.12 -23.54
C TRP A 122 -22.96 -6.67 -23.57
N TYR A 123 -22.45 -5.85 -22.63
CA TYR A 123 -22.76 -4.43 -22.57
C TYR A 123 -22.24 -3.69 -23.79
N LEU A 124 -20.98 -3.89 -24.19
CA LEU A 124 -20.43 -3.24 -25.38
C LEU A 124 -21.26 -3.54 -26.64
N ALA A 125 -21.76 -4.77 -26.74
CA ALA A 125 -22.47 -5.24 -27.92
C ALA A 125 -23.96 -4.83 -27.95
N THR A 126 -24.60 -4.71 -26.77
CA THR A 126 -26.06 -4.52 -26.67
C THR A 126 -26.48 -3.25 -25.92
N GLN A 127 -25.56 -2.60 -25.22
CA GLN A 127 -25.79 -1.51 -24.27
C GLN A 127 -26.79 -1.89 -23.16
N ARG A 128 -26.90 -3.19 -22.85
CA ARG A 128 -27.79 -3.71 -21.81
C ARG A 128 -27.01 -4.24 -20.63
N LEU A 129 -27.57 -4.00 -19.45
CA LEU A 129 -27.09 -4.54 -18.19
C LEU A 129 -28.09 -5.54 -17.64
N GLY A 130 -27.53 -6.64 -17.14
CA GLY A 130 -28.29 -7.71 -16.50
C GLY A 130 -29.04 -8.64 -17.45
N SER A 131 -29.25 -9.85 -16.94
CA SER A 131 -29.86 -10.99 -17.62
C SER A 131 -30.41 -11.96 -16.59
N TYR A 132 -31.15 -12.97 -17.03
CA TYR A 132 -31.57 -14.07 -16.17
C TYR A 132 -31.70 -15.35 -17.00
N ASN A 133 -31.44 -16.49 -16.37
CA ASN A 133 -31.49 -17.77 -17.06
C ASN A 133 -31.98 -18.91 -16.15
N LEU A 134 -32.47 -19.96 -16.81
CA LEU A 134 -32.69 -21.27 -16.23
C LEU A 134 -31.54 -22.17 -16.69
N ARG A 135 -30.79 -22.72 -15.74
CA ARG A 135 -29.79 -23.77 -16.01
C ARG A 135 -30.31 -25.11 -15.54
N VAL A 136 -30.21 -26.13 -16.39
CA VAL A 136 -30.50 -27.54 -16.07
C VAL A 136 -29.23 -28.36 -16.29
N LEU A 137 -28.86 -29.19 -15.33
CA LEU A 137 -27.75 -30.15 -15.38
C LEU A 137 -28.33 -31.56 -15.42
N SER A 138 -27.96 -32.36 -16.41
CA SER A 138 -28.46 -33.72 -16.57
C SER A 138 -27.38 -34.67 -17.07
N GLY A 139 -26.56 -35.17 -16.14
CA GLY A 139 -25.49 -36.12 -16.42
C GLY A 139 -26.00 -37.47 -16.94
N LYS A 140 -25.18 -38.15 -17.74
CA LYS A 140 -25.51 -39.49 -18.25
C LYS A 140 -25.27 -40.54 -17.17
N THR A 141 -26.27 -41.35 -16.85
CA THR A 141 -26.08 -42.50 -15.96
C THR A 141 -25.44 -43.66 -16.71
N PHE A 142 -24.43 -44.30 -16.12
CA PHE A 142 -23.78 -45.49 -16.66
C PHE A 142 -23.36 -46.45 -15.53
N CYS A 143 -23.07 -47.70 -15.88
CA CYS A 143 -22.54 -48.68 -14.93
C CYS A 143 -21.01 -48.63 -14.89
N ASN A 144 -20.44 -48.33 -13.72
CA ASN A 144 -19.01 -48.40 -13.46
C ASN A 144 -18.75 -49.43 -12.36
N ASN A 145 -18.10 -50.55 -12.69
CA ASN A 145 -17.76 -51.62 -11.74
C ASN A 145 -18.96 -52.12 -10.90
N GLY A 146 -20.12 -52.31 -11.54
CA GLY A 146 -21.34 -52.79 -10.87
C GLY A 146 -22.03 -51.75 -10.00
N ARG A 147 -21.65 -50.47 -10.10
CA ARG A 147 -22.32 -49.34 -9.44
C ARG A 147 -22.79 -48.34 -10.48
N LEU A 148 -23.97 -47.76 -10.25
CA LEU A 148 -24.42 -46.59 -11.01
C LEU A 148 -23.45 -45.43 -10.75
N ALA A 149 -22.93 -44.86 -11.83
CA ALA A 149 -22.14 -43.65 -11.86
C ALA A 149 -22.80 -42.66 -12.83
N GLU A 150 -22.50 -41.38 -12.65
CA GLU A 150 -22.93 -40.32 -13.58
C GLU A 150 -21.70 -39.73 -14.26
N ASN A 151 -21.83 -39.47 -15.55
CA ASN A 151 -20.88 -38.67 -16.28
C ASN A 151 -21.44 -37.26 -16.33
N ASP A 152 -20.90 -36.42 -15.44
CA ASP A 152 -21.26 -35.01 -15.28
C ASP A 152 -20.49 -34.10 -16.26
N GLY A 153 -19.83 -34.65 -17.30
CA GLY A 153 -19.27 -33.86 -18.40
C GLY A 153 -20.29 -32.86 -18.93
N PRO A 154 -19.93 -31.87 -19.78
CA PRO A 154 -20.87 -30.81 -20.15
C PRO A 154 -22.18 -31.47 -20.62
N SER A 155 -23.23 -31.24 -19.84
CA SER A 155 -24.54 -31.90 -19.92
C SER A 155 -25.59 -30.92 -19.44
N LEU A 156 -25.46 -29.72 -19.96
CA LEU A 156 -26.19 -28.55 -19.49
C LEU A 156 -27.17 -28.08 -20.56
N ILE A 157 -28.25 -27.49 -20.08
CA ILE A 157 -29.24 -26.77 -20.86
C ILE A 157 -29.38 -25.40 -20.22
N ASP A 158 -29.10 -24.35 -20.98
CA ASP A 158 -29.32 -22.98 -20.56
C ASP A 158 -30.46 -22.36 -21.37
N ILE A 159 -31.48 -21.85 -20.68
CA ILE A 159 -32.52 -21.01 -21.26
C ILE A 159 -32.30 -19.59 -20.75
N SER A 160 -31.65 -18.79 -21.59
CA SER A 160 -31.18 -17.44 -21.25
C SER A 160 -32.09 -16.37 -21.83
N PHE A 161 -32.38 -15.35 -21.03
CA PHE A 161 -33.16 -14.18 -21.41
C PHE A 161 -32.25 -12.96 -21.45
N ASN A 162 -32.19 -12.29 -22.60
CA ASN A 162 -31.31 -11.14 -22.82
C ASN A 162 -29.82 -11.43 -22.56
N GLU A 163 -29.35 -12.66 -22.86
CA GLU A 163 -27.94 -13.05 -22.79
C GLU A 163 -27.70 -14.29 -23.66
N LEU A 164 -26.45 -14.46 -24.11
CA LEU A 164 -25.93 -15.68 -24.72
C LEU A 164 -24.86 -16.27 -23.80
N THR A 165 -24.98 -17.55 -23.45
CA THR A 165 -24.07 -18.19 -22.50
C THR A 165 -22.87 -18.83 -23.20
N HIS A 166 -23.13 -19.59 -24.26
CA HIS A 166 -22.14 -20.38 -25.02
C HIS A 166 -22.10 -19.99 -26.50
N LEU A 167 -23.22 -19.51 -27.08
CA LEU A 167 -23.25 -18.93 -28.42
C LEU A 167 -22.48 -17.60 -28.48
N ALA A 168 -21.86 -17.30 -29.62
CA ALA A 168 -21.09 -16.07 -29.88
C ALA A 168 -19.89 -15.90 -28.93
N ARG A 169 -18.83 -16.69 -29.17
CA ARG A 169 -17.59 -16.60 -28.39
C ARG A 169 -16.82 -15.34 -28.78
N PRO A 170 -16.29 -14.54 -27.86
CA PRO A 170 -15.50 -13.36 -28.23
C PRO A 170 -14.26 -13.80 -29.01
N VAL A 171 -13.87 -13.02 -30.03
CA VAL A 171 -12.58 -13.22 -30.71
C VAL A 171 -11.47 -12.92 -29.69
N SER A 172 -10.80 -13.98 -29.26
CA SER A 172 -9.83 -13.96 -28.17
C SER A 172 -8.43 -13.52 -28.61
N GLY A 173 -7.60 -13.19 -27.62
CA GLY A 173 -6.17 -12.96 -27.81
C GLY A 173 -5.70 -11.53 -27.59
N VAL A 174 -6.58 -10.54 -27.42
CA VAL A 174 -6.13 -9.20 -27.01
C VAL A 174 -6.13 -9.11 -25.50
N LEU A 175 -4.97 -8.76 -24.94
CA LEU A 175 -4.80 -8.52 -23.51
C LEU A 175 -4.72 -7.01 -23.27
N ASP A 176 -5.34 -6.53 -22.20
CA ASP A 176 -5.10 -5.18 -21.69
C ASP A 176 -3.68 -5.07 -21.08
N ALA A 177 -3.32 -3.87 -20.63
CA ALA A 177 -2.02 -3.61 -19.98
C ALA A 177 -1.79 -4.45 -18.70
N ASN A 178 -2.86 -4.99 -18.11
CA ASN A 178 -2.83 -5.81 -16.90
C ASN A 178 -2.81 -7.31 -17.21
N GLY A 179 -2.84 -7.70 -18.50
CA GLY A 179 -2.88 -9.10 -18.92
C GLY A 179 -4.27 -9.73 -18.89
N ASN A 180 -5.35 -8.95 -18.74
CA ASN A 180 -6.72 -9.45 -18.80
C ASN A 180 -7.18 -9.56 -20.26
N GLU A 181 -7.90 -10.63 -20.58
CA GLU A 181 -8.52 -10.80 -21.89
C GLU A 181 -9.64 -9.78 -22.10
N VAL A 182 -9.53 -8.97 -23.16
CA VAL A 182 -10.54 -7.99 -23.56
C VAL A 182 -11.16 -8.37 -24.89
N VAL A 183 -12.39 -7.92 -25.11
CA VAL A 183 -13.09 -8.17 -26.38
C VAL A 183 -12.44 -7.38 -27.49
N TYR A 184 -12.08 -8.07 -28.57
CA TYR A 184 -11.53 -7.39 -29.74
C TYR A 184 -12.61 -6.55 -30.45
N LEU A 185 -12.29 -5.31 -30.78
CA LEU A 185 -13.16 -4.37 -31.46
C LEU A 185 -12.73 -4.19 -32.93
N ILE A 186 -13.60 -4.56 -33.87
CA ILE A 186 -13.42 -4.26 -35.31
C ILE A 186 -14.24 -3.01 -35.61
N ASN A 187 -13.58 -1.92 -35.98
CA ASN A 187 -14.24 -0.63 -36.26
C ASN A 187 -15.18 -0.18 -35.12
N GLY A 188 -14.76 -0.37 -33.86
CA GLY A 188 -15.54 -0.03 -32.66
C GLY A 188 -16.66 -1.01 -32.30
N LYS A 189 -16.80 -2.12 -33.03
CA LYS A 189 -17.83 -3.14 -32.78
C LYS A 189 -17.22 -4.40 -32.16
N PRO A 190 -17.80 -4.95 -31.08
CA PRO A 190 -17.32 -6.19 -30.46
C PRO A 190 -17.41 -7.39 -31.40
N ALA A 191 -16.29 -8.08 -31.60
CA ALA A 191 -16.19 -9.21 -32.52
C ALA A 191 -16.38 -10.56 -31.81
N PHE A 192 -17.23 -11.40 -32.40
CA PHE A 192 -17.56 -12.73 -31.92
C PHE A 192 -17.44 -13.79 -33.03
N GLU A 193 -16.99 -14.98 -32.66
CA GLU A 193 -17.08 -16.21 -33.43
C GLU A 193 -18.47 -16.83 -33.25
N ILE A 194 -19.23 -16.86 -34.34
CA ILE A 194 -20.63 -17.27 -34.36
C ILE A 194 -20.79 -18.44 -35.33
N PRO A 195 -21.34 -19.59 -34.93
CA PRO A 195 -21.68 -20.66 -35.86
C PRO A 195 -22.61 -20.16 -36.96
N LYS A 196 -22.46 -20.64 -38.19
CA LYS A 196 -23.42 -20.36 -39.26
C LYS A 196 -24.81 -20.87 -38.87
N ILE A 197 -25.83 -20.09 -39.22
CA ILE A 197 -27.23 -20.50 -39.07
C ILE A 197 -27.44 -21.79 -39.88
N THR A 198 -27.90 -22.83 -39.20
CA THR A 198 -28.19 -24.13 -39.83
C THR A 198 -29.60 -24.14 -40.43
N ARG A 199 -30.57 -23.55 -39.72
CA ARG A 199 -31.97 -23.47 -40.15
C ARG A 199 -32.65 -22.26 -39.49
N THR A 200 -33.54 -21.60 -40.23
CA THR A 200 -34.45 -20.57 -39.69
C THR A 200 -35.89 -21.01 -39.93
N GLU A 201 -36.74 -20.91 -38.91
CA GLU A 201 -38.18 -21.15 -39.01
C GLU A 201 -38.95 -20.03 -38.30
N GLY A 202 -39.57 -19.15 -39.09
CA GLY A 202 -40.16 -17.92 -38.57
C GLY A 202 -39.11 -17.05 -37.87
N ASN A 203 -39.37 -16.74 -36.60
CA ASN A 203 -38.48 -15.98 -35.74
C ASN A 203 -37.54 -16.87 -34.89
N VAL A 204 -37.38 -18.16 -35.22
CA VAL A 204 -36.46 -19.06 -34.52
C VAL A 204 -35.28 -19.41 -35.44
N ASP A 205 -34.07 -19.10 -34.99
CA ASP A 205 -32.83 -19.48 -35.65
C ASP A 205 -32.17 -20.65 -34.90
N TYR A 206 -31.76 -21.66 -35.65
CA TYR A 206 -31.10 -22.85 -35.12
C TYR A 206 -29.63 -22.88 -35.57
N TYR A 207 -28.74 -22.98 -34.59
CA TYR A 207 -27.30 -23.04 -34.74
C TYR A 207 -26.79 -24.40 -34.26
N GLN A 208 -25.80 -24.93 -34.98
CA GLN A 208 -25.12 -26.14 -34.61
C GLN A 208 -23.60 -25.97 -34.72
N TYR A 209 -22.86 -26.36 -33.70
CA TYR A 209 -21.40 -26.38 -33.71
C TYR A 209 -20.90 -27.67 -33.05
N PRO A 210 -19.86 -28.34 -33.57
CA PRO A 210 -19.12 -28.10 -34.84
C PRO A 210 -19.88 -28.48 -36.12
N GLY A 211 -21.17 -28.81 -36.02
CA GLY A 211 -21.97 -29.40 -37.09
C GLY A 211 -21.89 -30.94 -37.09
N PRO A 212 -22.59 -31.62 -38.02
CA PRO A 212 -22.61 -33.08 -38.06
C PRO A 212 -21.21 -33.65 -38.37
N PRO A 213 -20.72 -34.63 -37.57
CA PRO A 213 -19.39 -35.20 -37.78
C PRO A 213 -19.30 -35.95 -39.13
N PRO A 214 -18.23 -35.76 -39.90
CA PRO A 214 -17.95 -36.55 -41.10
C PRO A 214 -17.79 -38.04 -40.75
N GLU A 215 -18.10 -38.92 -41.71
CA GLU A 215 -17.88 -40.38 -41.56
C GLU A 215 -16.42 -40.74 -41.24
N THR A 216 -15.47 -39.87 -41.59
CA THR A 216 -14.03 -40.06 -41.34
C THR A 216 -13.59 -39.74 -39.92
N THR A 217 -14.42 -39.10 -39.10
CA THR A 217 -14.05 -38.66 -37.74
C THR A 217 -14.39 -39.76 -36.73
N VAL A 218 -13.38 -40.48 -36.24
CA VAL A 218 -13.57 -41.67 -35.37
C VAL A 218 -13.40 -41.41 -33.86
N ASN A 219 -12.95 -40.22 -33.43
CA ASN A 219 -12.82 -39.89 -32.01
C ASN A 219 -13.08 -38.40 -31.73
N PHE A 220 -14.32 -38.07 -31.36
CA PHE A 220 -14.78 -36.73 -30.94
C PHE A 220 -15.31 -36.74 -29.49
N SER A 221 -14.91 -37.73 -28.69
CA SER A 221 -15.39 -37.97 -27.32
C SER A 221 -15.14 -36.80 -26.36
N ASN A 222 -14.22 -35.89 -26.72
CA ASN A 222 -13.80 -34.72 -25.93
C ASN A 222 -14.21 -33.39 -26.59
N TRP A 223 -15.07 -33.41 -27.62
CA TRP A 223 -15.55 -32.19 -28.28
C TRP A 223 -16.89 -31.77 -27.67
N ASP A 224 -17.02 -30.49 -27.40
CA ASP A 224 -18.29 -29.89 -27.02
C ASP A 224 -19.16 -29.68 -28.27
N PHE A 225 -20.34 -30.27 -28.25
CA PHE A 225 -21.37 -30.06 -29.24
C PHE A 225 -22.38 -29.08 -28.66
N LEU A 226 -22.70 -28.09 -29.49
CA LEU A 226 -23.56 -26.98 -29.15
C LEU A 226 -24.74 -26.97 -30.13
N ASP A 227 -25.94 -27.16 -29.60
CA ASP A 227 -27.21 -26.97 -30.30
C ASP A 227 -27.90 -25.76 -29.68
N VAL A 228 -28.11 -24.70 -30.47
CA VAL A 228 -28.72 -23.45 -29.97
C VAL A 228 -29.94 -23.08 -30.78
N PHE A 229 -31.03 -22.73 -30.08
CA PHE A 229 -32.21 -22.12 -30.65
C PHE A 229 -32.33 -20.69 -30.14
N VAL A 230 -32.20 -19.73 -31.03
CA VAL A 230 -32.40 -18.30 -30.74
C VAL A 230 -33.80 -17.92 -31.18
N ILE A 231 -34.63 -17.51 -30.23
CA ILE A 231 -35.98 -17.01 -30.47
C ILE A 231 -35.90 -15.48 -30.53
N ARG A 232 -36.20 -14.93 -31.70
CA ARG A 232 -36.17 -13.50 -31.97
C ARG A 232 -37.50 -12.83 -31.66
N LYS A 233 -37.47 -11.60 -31.13
CA LYS A 233 -38.69 -10.79 -30.90
C LYS A 233 -39.30 -10.27 -32.20
N ASN A 234 -38.51 -10.17 -33.27
CA ASN A 234 -38.90 -9.65 -34.58
C ASN A 234 -38.01 -10.23 -35.70
N ASP A 235 -38.24 -9.81 -36.95
CA ASP A 235 -37.51 -10.30 -38.12
C ASP A 235 -36.10 -9.69 -38.30
N GLN A 236 -35.66 -8.77 -37.44
CA GLN A 236 -34.30 -8.24 -37.53
C GLN A 236 -33.27 -9.33 -37.21
N PRO A 237 -32.11 -9.35 -37.90
CA PRO A 237 -31.05 -10.30 -37.60
C PRO A 237 -30.41 -9.97 -36.24
N LEU A 238 -30.14 -11.00 -35.44
CA LEU A 238 -29.44 -10.85 -34.17
C LEU A 238 -27.94 -10.60 -34.37
N PHE A 239 -27.33 -11.24 -35.37
CA PHE A 239 -25.91 -11.10 -35.67
C PHE A 239 -25.72 -10.50 -37.06
N ILE A 240 -24.68 -9.67 -37.20
CA ILE A 240 -24.24 -9.13 -38.47
C ILE A 240 -22.78 -9.58 -38.69
N PRO A 241 -22.48 -10.31 -39.77
CA PRO A 241 -21.10 -10.72 -40.06
C PRO A 241 -20.24 -9.52 -40.45
N PHE A 242 -18.97 -9.55 -40.06
CA PHE A 242 -17.99 -8.62 -40.60
C PHE A 242 -17.61 -9.03 -42.01
N THR A 243 -17.51 -8.05 -42.89
CA THR A 243 -17.01 -8.26 -44.24
C THR A 243 -15.49 -8.44 -44.23
N ARG A 244 -14.95 -9.16 -45.23
CA ARG A 244 -13.49 -9.25 -45.45
C ARG A 244 -12.85 -7.87 -45.51
N LYS A 245 -13.52 -6.90 -46.14
CA LYS A 245 -13.06 -5.51 -46.19
C LYS A 245 -12.87 -4.92 -44.80
N GLU A 246 -13.89 -4.97 -43.94
CA GLU A 246 -13.82 -4.41 -42.59
C GLU A 246 -12.71 -5.06 -41.76
N ILE A 247 -12.54 -6.37 -41.88
CA ILE A 247 -11.47 -7.10 -41.18
C ILE A 247 -10.08 -6.69 -41.67
N LEU A 248 -9.88 -6.54 -42.97
CA LEU A 248 -8.59 -6.12 -43.52
C LEU A 248 -8.25 -4.66 -43.17
N GLU A 249 -9.25 -3.77 -43.17
CA GLU A 249 -9.08 -2.39 -42.71
C GLU A 249 -8.71 -2.34 -41.22
N SER A 250 -9.37 -3.14 -40.38
CA SER A 250 -9.01 -3.29 -38.96
C SER A 250 -7.61 -3.87 -38.78
N LYS A 251 -7.21 -4.82 -39.64
CA LYS A 251 -5.89 -5.45 -39.58
C LYS A 251 -4.76 -4.47 -39.87
N LEU A 252 -4.96 -3.50 -40.76
CA LEU A 252 -3.98 -2.45 -41.02
C LEU A 252 -3.71 -1.60 -39.78
N LEU A 253 -4.76 -1.25 -39.02
CA LEU A 253 -4.64 -0.52 -37.76
C LEU A 253 -3.90 -1.35 -36.69
N ASP A 254 -4.20 -2.65 -36.60
CA ASP A 254 -3.49 -3.55 -35.69
C ASP A 254 -1.99 -3.66 -36.02
N LEU A 255 -1.64 -3.78 -37.31
CA LEU A 255 -0.25 -3.85 -37.74
C LEU A 255 0.53 -2.60 -37.35
N GLU A 256 -0.07 -1.41 -37.52
CA GLU A 256 0.56 -0.13 -37.14
C GLU A 256 0.76 -0.02 -35.62
N ARG A 257 -0.26 -0.44 -34.84
CA ARG A 257 -0.18 -0.47 -33.38
C ARG A 257 0.92 -1.42 -32.90
N ILE A 258 0.91 -2.67 -33.36
CA ILE A 258 1.89 -3.70 -32.96
C ILE A 258 3.30 -3.28 -33.39
N TYR A 259 3.46 -2.73 -34.60
CA TYR A 259 4.74 -2.19 -35.08
C TYR A 259 5.26 -1.09 -34.13
N SER A 260 4.41 -0.14 -33.76
CA SER A 260 4.79 0.97 -32.88
C SER A 260 5.20 0.49 -31.48
N GLU A 261 4.45 -0.45 -30.90
CA GLU A 261 4.77 -1.06 -29.60
C GLU A 261 6.10 -1.82 -29.64
N ARG A 262 6.31 -2.68 -30.64
CA ARG A 262 7.55 -3.46 -30.80
C ARG A 262 8.75 -2.56 -31.08
N LYS A 263 8.57 -1.50 -31.88
CA LYS A 263 9.62 -0.51 -32.18
C LYS A 263 10.05 0.23 -30.93
N LYS A 264 9.09 0.66 -30.10
CA LYS A 264 9.37 1.31 -28.81
C LYS A 264 10.17 0.37 -27.90
N LEU A 265 9.73 -0.88 -27.76
CA LEU A 265 10.43 -1.88 -26.93
C LEU A 265 11.85 -2.16 -27.45
N ALA A 266 12.03 -2.29 -28.77
CA ALA A 266 13.33 -2.46 -29.38
C ALA A 266 14.25 -1.27 -29.10
N LEU A 267 13.73 -0.03 -29.14
CA LEU A 267 14.50 1.17 -28.78
C LEU A 267 14.86 1.23 -27.29
N GLU A 268 14.00 0.74 -26.40
CA GLU A 268 14.26 0.69 -24.95
C GLU A 268 15.27 -0.39 -24.56
N LEU A 269 15.21 -1.56 -25.21
CA LEU A 269 16.10 -2.70 -24.94
C LEU A 269 17.46 -2.59 -25.62
N THR A 270 17.55 -1.85 -26.73
CA THR A 270 18.83 -1.62 -27.42
C THR A 270 19.65 -0.61 -26.62
N GLN A 271 20.56 -1.13 -25.79
CA GLN A 271 21.52 -0.29 -25.07
C GLN A 271 22.48 0.36 -26.07
N VAL A 272 22.33 1.67 -26.27
CA VAL A 272 23.23 2.49 -27.08
C VAL A 272 24.07 3.34 -26.15
N THR A 273 25.38 3.20 -26.27
CA THR A 273 26.34 4.03 -25.55
C THR A 273 26.19 5.48 -26.01
N PRO A 274 25.98 6.47 -25.12
CA PRO A 274 25.85 7.86 -25.50
C PRO A 274 27.10 8.37 -26.25
N PRO A 275 26.94 9.23 -27.29
CA PRO A 275 28.07 9.77 -28.04
C PRO A 275 29.15 10.44 -27.17
N GLU A 276 28.72 11.10 -26.08
CA GLU A 276 29.59 11.81 -25.14
C GLU A 276 30.49 10.85 -24.34
N GLU A 277 30.02 9.62 -24.09
CA GLU A 277 30.79 8.61 -23.38
C GLU A 277 31.97 8.10 -24.21
N PHE A 278 31.78 7.98 -25.52
CA PHE A 278 32.88 7.66 -26.44
C PHE A 278 33.93 8.77 -26.46
N ASP A 279 33.51 10.04 -26.44
CA ASP A 279 34.44 11.18 -26.41
C ASP A 279 35.23 11.20 -25.10
N ARG A 280 34.57 10.95 -23.96
CA ARG A 280 35.24 10.81 -22.66
C ARG A 280 36.26 9.68 -22.64
N GLN A 281 35.88 8.49 -23.13
CA GLN A 281 36.80 7.34 -23.21
C GLN A 281 38.01 7.62 -24.12
N LEU A 282 37.81 8.37 -25.20
CA LEU A 282 38.89 8.80 -26.08
C LEU A 282 39.85 9.74 -25.34
N GLU A 283 39.33 10.74 -24.64
CA GLU A 283 40.14 11.68 -23.85
C GLU A 283 40.95 10.98 -22.77
N GLU A 284 40.33 10.07 -22.01
CA GLU A 284 40.99 9.26 -20.99
C GLU A 284 42.08 8.38 -21.59
N ARG A 285 41.80 7.73 -22.73
CA ARG A 285 42.78 6.89 -23.43
C ARG A 285 43.96 7.70 -23.96
N ILE A 286 43.72 8.90 -24.50
CA ILE A 286 44.78 9.81 -24.95
C ILE A 286 45.63 10.27 -23.75
N ALA A 287 45.00 10.62 -22.63
CA ALA A 287 45.71 11.01 -21.41
C ALA A 287 46.57 9.87 -20.85
N GLU A 288 46.06 8.63 -20.87
CA GLU A 288 46.79 7.43 -20.48
C GLU A 288 47.98 7.16 -21.40
N ILE A 289 47.79 7.22 -22.72
CA ILE A 289 48.87 7.05 -23.70
C ILE A 289 50.00 8.07 -23.44
N LYS A 290 49.65 9.34 -23.22
CA LYS A 290 50.63 10.41 -22.91
C LYS A 290 51.39 10.11 -21.61
N LYS A 291 50.67 9.75 -20.54
CA LYS A 291 51.26 9.39 -19.25
C LYS A 291 52.22 8.20 -19.34
N PHE A 292 51.84 7.14 -20.06
CA PHE A 292 52.70 5.97 -20.24
C PHE A 292 53.94 6.26 -21.08
N THR A 293 53.84 7.14 -22.07
CA THR A 293 55.00 7.63 -22.82
C THR A 293 55.96 8.43 -21.92
N GLU A 294 55.45 9.29 -21.03
CA GLU A 294 56.28 10.04 -20.07
C GLU A 294 56.98 9.13 -19.05
N GLN A 295 56.30 8.06 -18.63
CA GLN A 295 56.83 7.09 -17.67
C GLN A 295 57.79 6.07 -18.29
N GLY A 296 58.01 6.10 -19.61
CA GLY A 296 58.89 5.17 -20.32
C GLY A 296 58.39 3.72 -20.26
N VAL A 297 57.06 3.53 -20.16
CA VAL A 297 56.45 2.20 -20.12
C VAL A 297 56.75 1.47 -21.43
N TRP A 298 57.18 0.22 -21.33
CA TRP A 298 57.59 -0.57 -22.49
C TRP A 298 56.49 -0.59 -23.57
N GLY A 299 56.85 -0.19 -24.79
CA GLY A 299 55.93 -0.02 -25.92
C GLY A 299 55.41 1.41 -26.14
N TYR A 300 55.57 2.33 -25.19
CA TYR A 300 55.17 3.73 -25.27
C TYR A 300 56.42 4.61 -25.36
N SER A 301 56.66 5.23 -26.53
CA SER A 301 57.83 6.09 -26.76
C SER A 301 57.41 7.41 -27.43
N LYS A 302 58.30 8.40 -27.40
CA LYS A 302 58.02 9.69 -28.04
C LYS A 302 57.86 9.54 -29.55
N GLU A 303 58.59 8.61 -30.15
CA GLU A 303 58.59 8.32 -31.58
C GLU A 303 57.28 7.68 -32.06
N ASN A 304 56.51 7.02 -31.18
CA ASN A 304 55.26 6.34 -31.54
C ASN A 304 53.99 6.95 -30.92
N LEU A 305 54.13 8.06 -30.19
CA LEU A 305 53.02 8.74 -29.49
C LEU A 305 51.90 9.17 -30.44
N GLU A 306 52.24 9.89 -31.52
CA GLU A 306 51.25 10.42 -32.47
C GLU A 306 50.48 9.29 -33.16
N SER A 307 51.18 8.23 -33.59
CA SER A 307 50.55 7.06 -34.22
C SER A 307 49.58 6.34 -33.27
N ARG A 308 49.90 6.24 -31.98
CA ARG A 308 49.01 5.62 -30.98
C ARG A 308 47.79 6.46 -30.65
N ILE A 309 47.95 7.79 -30.58
CA ILE A 309 46.82 8.71 -30.42
C ILE A 309 45.89 8.61 -31.64
N GLN A 310 46.44 8.61 -32.85
CA GLN A 310 45.65 8.47 -34.06
C GLN A 310 44.89 7.13 -34.10
N LEU A 311 45.53 6.02 -33.73
CA LEU A 311 44.86 4.72 -33.64
C LEU A 311 43.71 4.72 -32.60
N ALA A 312 43.86 5.43 -31.48
CA ALA A 312 42.78 5.58 -30.50
C ALA A 312 41.60 6.37 -31.07
N ILE A 313 41.86 7.44 -31.84
CA ILE A 313 40.84 8.23 -32.54
C ILE A 313 40.11 7.37 -33.57
N ASP A 314 40.84 6.62 -34.39
CA ASP A 314 40.26 5.79 -35.45
C ASP A 314 39.42 4.64 -34.87
N ASN A 315 39.90 3.98 -33.80
CA ASN A 315 39.14 2.96 -33.07
C ASN A 315 37.88 3.54 -32.42
N ASN A 316 37.94 4.78 -31.90
CA ASN A 316 36.77 5.44 -31.33
C ASN A 316 35.72 5.75 -32.40
N ARG A 317 36.16 6.24 -33.58
CA ARG A 317 35.28 6.48 -34.73
C ARG A 317 34.59 5.19 -35.19
N ALA A 318 35.35 4.11 -35.38
CA ALA A 318 34.79 2.81 -35.79
C ALA A 318 33.75 2.29 -34.78
N ARG A 319 34.02 2.43 -33.48
CA ARG A 319 33.05 2.07 -32.42
C ARG A 319 31.81 2.95 -32.44
N LYS A 320 31.93 4.26 -32.70
CA LYS A 320 30.78 5.16 -32.84
C LYS A 320 29.90 4.78 -34.04
N GLU A 321 30.51 4.43 -35.16
CA GLU A 321 29.80 3.98 -36.37
C GLU A 321 29.09 2.62 -36.15
N GLU A 322 29.76 1.67 -35.49
CA GLU A 322 29.16 0.38 -35.10
C GLU A 322 27.98 0.58 -34.14
N GLU A 323 28.12 1.47 -33.15
CA GLU A 323 27.07 1.76 -32.17
C GLU A 323 25.83 2.40 -32.82
N ALA A 324 26.03 3.31 -33.77
CA ALA A 324 24.95 3.96 -34.52
C ALA A 324 24.12 2.94 -35.35
N GLY A 325 24.75 1.90 -35.88
CA GLY A 325 24.09 0.85 -36.67
C GLY A 325 23.26 -0.15 -35.85
N LYS A 326 23.39 -0.19 -34.52
CA LYS A 326 22.69 -1.17 -33.66
C LYS A 326 21.17 -0.99 -33.65
N ILE A 327 20.69 0.25 -33.67
CA ILE A 327 19.25 0.54 -33.70
C ILE A 327 18.68 0.12 -35.06
N ASP A 328 19.31 0.52 -36.15
CA ASP A 328 18.85 0.20 -37.50
C ASP A 328 18.85 -1.31 -37.74
N ALA A 329 19.89 -2.02 -37.29
CA ALA A 329 19.94 -3.48 -37.35
C ALA A 329 18.85 -4.16 -36.51
N SER A 330 18.56 -3.63 -35.31
CA SER A 330 17.52 -4.19 -34.42
C SER A 330 16.10 -3.92 -34.92
N LEU A 331 15.91 -2.92 -35.81
CA LEU A 331 14.61 -2.57 -36.39
C LEU A 331 14.41 -3.09 -37.81
N ALA A 332 15.45 -3.58 -38.50
CA ALA A 332 15.39 -3.95 -39.91
C ALA A 332 14.32 -5.01 -40.20
N GLU A 333 14.35 -6.15 -39.50
CA GLU A 333 13.38 -7.24 -39.66
C GLU A 333 11.95 -6.77 -39.32
N LEU A 334 11.79 -5.98 -38.26
CA LEU A 334 10.50 -5.44 -37.84
C LEU A 334 9.89 -4.48 -38.88
N ASN A 335 10.72 -3.64 -39.52
CA ASN A 335 10.29 -2.73 -40.58
C ASN A 335 9.89 -3.51 -41.84
N GLU A 336 10.73 -4.46 -42.25
CA GLU A 336 10.46 -5.30 -43.43
C GLU A 336 9.15 -6.08 -43.28
N ASP A 337 8.96 -6.73 -42.13
CA ASP A 337 7.73 -7.48 -41.84
C ASP A 337 6.49 -6.59 -41.84
N TYR A 338 6.59 -5.38 -41.28
CA TYR A 338 5.49 -4.41 -41.26
C TYR A 338 5.12 -3.95 -42.67
N GLU A 339 6.11 -3.49 -43.45
CA GLU A 339 5.90 -2.98 -44.80
C GLU A 339 5.31 -4.05 -45.72
N ALA A 340 5.88 -5.26 -45.71
CA ALA A 340 5.40 -6.39 -46.50
C ALA A 340 3.98 -6.82 -46.09
N SER A 341 3.66 -6.79 -44.78
CA SER A 341 2.30 -7.09 -44.29
C SER A 341 1.27 -6.07 -44.78
N VAL A 342 1.61 -4.77 -44.73
CA VAL A 342 0.72 -3.69 -45.18
C VAL A 342 0.51 -3.76 -46.69
N GLU A 343 1.55 -4.07 -47.46
CA GLU A 343 1.47 -4.21 -48.91
C GLU A 343 0.53 -5.35 -49.31
N LEU A 344 0.68 -6.54 -48.72
CA LEU A 344 -0.20 -7.71 -48.99
C LEU A 344 -1.68 -7.38 -48.79
N ILE A 345 -2.03 -6.67 -47.71
CA ILE A 345 -3.42 -6.30 -47.43
C ILE A 345 -3.93 -5.28 -48.46
N LYS A 346 -3.13 -4.25 -48.77
CA LYS A 346 -3.51 -3.22 -49.76
C LYS A 346 -3.70 -3.84 -51.15
N GLU A 347 -2.82 -4.73 -51.57
CA GLU A 347 -2.94 -5.45 -52.84
C GLU A 347 -4.22 -6.29 -52.90
N TYR A 348 -4.56 -7.02 -51.83
CA TYR A 348 -5.81 -7.79 -51.77
C TYR A 348 -7.05 -6.88 -51.84
N LEU A 349 -7.07 -5.78 -51.07
CA LEU A 349 -8.17 -4.81 -51.09
C LEU A 349 -8.38 -4.17 -52.47
N MET A 350 -7.30 -3.96 -53.24
CA MET A 350 -7.36 -3.38 -54.59
C MET A 350 -7.72 -4.39 -55.68
N SER A 351 -7.29 -5.65 -55.53
CA SER A 351 -7.42 -6.68 -56.57
C SER A 351 -8.75 -7.44 -56.53
N GLN A 352 -9.41 -7.54 -55.37
CA GLN A 352 -10.64 -8.29 -55.22
C GLN A 352 -11.89 -7.48 -55.56
N PRO A 353 -12.92 -8.09 -56.20
CA PRO A 353 -14.17 -7.41 -56.50
C PRO A 353 -15.00 -7.15 -55.23
N ALA A 354 -15.88 -6.14 -55.27
CA ALA A 354 -16.70 -5.75 -54.12
C ALA A 354 -17.57 -6.90 -53.56
N SER A 355 -18.02 -7.83 -54.41
CA SER A 355 -18.79 -9.01 -54.00
C SER A 355 -17.97 -10.01 -53.17
N GLU A 356 -16.67 -10.14 -53.46
CA GLU A 356 -15.77 -11.00 -52.67
C GLU A 356 -15.42 -10.31 -51.36
N LEU A 357 -15.14 -9.01 -51.39
CA LEU A 357 -14.84 -8.21 -50.21
C LEU A 357 -16.03 -8.12 -49.22
N ALA A 358 -17.26 -8.27 -49.70
CA ALA A 358 -18.47 -8.29 -48.88
C ALA A 358 -18.76 -9.65 -48.20
N LYS A 359 -17.98 -10.71 -48.51
CA LYS A 359 -18.19 -12.02 -47.88
C LYS A 359 -17.79 -12.00 -46.39
N PRO A 360 -18.42 -12.85 -45.56
CA PRO A 360 -18.01 -13.04 -44.17
C PRO A 360 -16.65 -13.72 -44.07
N VAL A 361 -15.98 -13.51 -42.93
CA VAL A 361 -14.73 -14.19 -42.57
C VAL A 361 -15.03 -15.27 -41.53
N ARG A 362 -14.29 -16.38 -41.58
CA ARG A 362 -14.47 -17.51 -40.65
C ARG A 362 -13.68 -17.37 -39.35
N GLU A 363 -12.46 -16.87 -39.46
CA GLU A 363 -11.50 -16.81 -38.37
C GLU A 363 -10.68 -15.52 -38.50
N TYR A 364 -10.39 -14.89 -37.38
CA TYR A 364 -9.58 -13.70 -37.31
C TYR A 364 -8.67 -13.75 -36.09
N HIS A 365 -7.37 -13.47 -36.29
CA HIS A 365 -6.39 -13.41 -35.22
C HIS A 365 -5.77 -12.01 -35.14
N PRO A 366 -6.15 -11.18 -34.15
CA PRO A 366 -5.70 -9.80 -34.06
C PRO A 366 -4.18 -9.68 -33.91
N ASN A 367 -3.55 -10.60 -33.17
CA ASN A 367 -2.12 -10.54 -32.86
C ASN A 367 -1.18 -11.05 -33.95
N ASN A 368 -1.71 -11.62 -35.04
CA ASN A 368 -0.88 -12.10 -36.13
C ASN A 368 -0.09 -10.93 -36.76
N PHE A 369 1.22 -10.89 -36.58
CA PHE A 369 2.10 -9.85 -37.11
C PHE A 369 3.18 -10.50 -37.98
N GLY A 370 3.47 -9.90 -39.14
CA GLY A 370 4.46 -10.40 -40.10
C GLY A 370 3.80 -10.94 -41.37
N ALA A 371 4.54 -10.83 -42.48
CA ALA A 371 4.00 -11.02 -43.82
C ALA A 371 3.43 -12.43 -44.04
N ASP A 372 4.09 -13.45 -43.49
CA ASP A 372 3.68 -14.86 -43.64
C ASP A 372 2.38 -15.20 -42.90
N LEU A 373 2.11 -14.55 -41.76
CA LEU A 373 0.85 -14.75 -41.04
C LEU A 373 -0.30 -14.02 -41.73
N VAL A 374 -0.05 -12.81 -42.26
CA VAL A 374 -1.02 -12.06 -43.06
C VAL A 374 -1.36 -12.79 -44.36
N ARG A 375 -0.34 -13.35 -45.04
CA ARG A 375 -0.55 -14.16 -46.25
C ARG A 375 -1.46 -15.36 -45.97
N ARG A 376 -1.17 -16.14 -44.92
CA ARG A 376 -2.00 -17.29 -44.50
C ARG A 376 -3.43 -16.89 -44.15
N MET A 377 -3.62 -15.75 -43.50
CA MET A 377 -4.94 -15.22 -43.20
C MET A 377 -5.73 -14.94 -44.49
N ILE A 378 -5.11 -14.27 -45.47
CA ILE A 378 -5.72 -13.99 -46.77
C ILE A 378 -6.03 -15.29 -47.53
N GLU A 379 -5.09 -16.24 -47.57
CA GLU A 379 -5.30 -17.57 -48.18
C GLU A 379 -6.50 -18.31 -47.54
N ASN A 380 -6.64 -18.21 -46.22
CA ASN A 380 -7.77 -18.79 -45.49
C ASN A 380 -9.10 -18.11 -45.81
N PHE A 381 -9.12 -16.85 -46.25
CA PHE A 381 -10.37 -16.23 -46.70
C PHE A 381 -10.90 -16.95 -47.95
N ASP A 382 -10.02 -17.29 -48.87
CA ASP A 382 -10.38 -17.86 -50.18
C ASP A 382 -10.48 -19.39 -50.20
N LYS A 383 -9.98 -20.07 -49.16
CA LYS A 383 -10.00 -21.54 -49.06
C LYS A 383 -11.42 -22.11 -49.02
N GLU A 384 -11.79 -22.99 -49.96
CA GLU A 384 -13.04 -23.76 -49.84
C GLU A 384 -12.98 -24.78 -48.68
N LEU A 385 -14.08 -24.90 -47.92
CA LEU A 385 -14.16 -25.88 -46.83
C LEU A 385 -14.31 -27.30 -47.38
N THR A 386 -13.52 -28.22 -46.84
CA THR A 386 -13.60 -29.66 -47.10
C THR A 386 -14.09 -30.40 -45.86
N GLN A 387 -14.35 -31.71 -45.96
CA GLN A 387 -14.69 -32.54 -44.79
C GLN A 387 -13.59 -32.55 -43.72
N ARG A 388 -12.34 -32.22 -44.07
CA ARG A 388 -11.23 -32.10 -43.10
C ARG A 388 -11.30 -30.84 -42.26
N ASP A 389 -12.09 -29.85 -42.69
CA ASP A 389 -12.28 -28.57 -42.02
C ASP A 389 -13.55 -28.58 -41.14
N TRP A 390 -14.02 -29.77 -40.73
CA TRP A 390 -15.12 -29.91 -39.78
C TRP A 390 -14.81 -29.17 -38.46
N GLY A 391 -15.80 -28.44 -37.93
CA GLY A 391 -15.61 -27.49 -36.84
C GLY A 391 -15.19 -26.09 -37.25
N GLN A 392 -15.00 -25.81 -38.54
CA GLN A 392 -14.75 -24.44 -39.05
C GLN A 392 -16.01 -23.76 -39.62
N ASN A 393 -17.20 -24.14 -39.14
CA ASN A 393 -18.47 -23.53 -39.54
C ASN A 393 -18.79 -22.25 -38.76
N LEU A 394 -17.75 -21.50 -38.38
CA LEU A 394 -17.85 -20.21 -37.70
C LEU A 394 -17.78 -19.06 -38.69
N GLU A 395 -18.34 -17.93 -38.29
CA GLU A 395 -18.19 -16.62 -38.94
C GLU A 395 -17.89 -15.57 -37.87
N ILE A 396 -17.04 -14.61 -38.21
CA ILE A 396 -16.73 -13.45 -37.38
C ILE A 396 -17.83 -12.41 -37.61
N GLY A 397 -18.56 -12.07 -36.56
CA GLY A 397 -19.63 -11.09 -36.59
C GLY A 397 -19.77 -10.32 -35.30
N TYR A 398 -20.74 -9.42 -35.24
CA TYR A 398 -21.11 -8.67 -34.06
C TYR A 398 -22.60 -8.81 -33.79
N ILE A 399 -23.01 -8.61 -32.54
CA ILE A 399 -24.43 -8.54 -32.17
C ILE A 399 -25.00 -7.23 -32.71
N ASN A 400 -26.13 -7.31 -33.39
CA ASN A 400 -26.81 -6.15 -33.97
C ASN A 400 -27.27 -5.19 -32.85
N PRO A 401 -26.68 -3.99 -32.71
CA PRO A 401 -27.03 -3.08 -31.63
C PRO A 401 -28.47 -2.56 -31.77
N ASP A 402 -28.98 -2.44 -33.00
CA ASP A 402 -30.34 -1.96 -33.26
C ASP A 402 -31.42 -2.99 -32.89
N TYR A 403 -31.01 -4.25 -32.66
CA TYR A 403 -31.92 -5.31 -32.22
C TYR A 403 -32.39 -5.07 -30.77
N PHE A 404 -31.54 -4.49 -29.92
CA PHE A 404 -31.83 -4.28 -28.50
C PHE A 404 -32.26 -2.84 -28.23
N ASP A 405 -33.34 -2.66 -27.47
CA ASP A 405 -33.70 -1.35 -26.91
C ASP A 405 -33.06 -1.24 -25.52
N PRO A 406 -32.01 -0.43 -25.32
CA PRO A 406 -31.35 -0.29 -24.02
C PRO A 406 -32.24 0.35 -22.95
N LYS A 407 -33.36 0.99 -23.33
CA LYS A 407 -34.28 1.64 -22.39
C LYS A 407 -35.22 0.67 -21.68
N LEU A 408 -35.40 -0.53 -22.24
CA LEU A 408 -36.26 -1.54 -21.63
C LEU A 408 -35.57 -2.21 -20.45
N SER A 409 -36.30 -2.41 -19.36
CA SER A 409 -35.83 -3.10 -18.15
C SER A 409 -35.30 -4.52 -18.46
N PRO A 410 -34.32 -5.05 -17.71
CA PRO A 410 -33.73 -6.38 -17.95
C PRO A 410 -34.75 -7.52 -17.88
N ASP A 411 -35.83 -7.34 -17.12
CA ASP A 411 -36.89 -8.34 -16.98
C ASP A 411 -37.73 -8.48 -18.25
N VAL A 412 -37.66 -7.54 -19.19
CA VAL A 412 -38.39 -7.59 -20.46
C VAL A 412 -37.57 -8.39 -21.48
N PRO A 413 -38.01 -9.61 -21.88
CA PRO A 413 -37.29 -10.38 -22.90
C PRO A 413 -37.28 -9.62 -24.22
N GLN A 414 -36.11 -9.53 -24.84
CA GLN A 414 -35.91 -9.08 -26.21
C GLN A 414 -35.31 -10.18 -27.10
N MET A 415 -34.70 -11.18 -26.46
CA MET A 415 -34.23 -12.42 -27.04
C MET A 415 -34.32 -13.53 -25.99
N ILE A 416 -34.62 -14.74 -26.44
CA ILE A 416 -34.52 -15.96 -25.63
C ILE A 416 -33.60 -16.94 -26.36
N ALA A 417 -32.56 -17.43 -25.71
CA ALA A 417 -31.67 -18.46 -26.25
C ALA A 417 -31.86 -19.76 -25.46
N VAL A 418 -32.01 -20.88 -26.18
CA VAL A 418 -32.03 -22.23 -25.61
C VAL A 418 -30.78 -22.95 -26.10
N GLU A 419 -29.83 -23.17 -25.21
CA GLU A 419 -28.49 -23.67 -25.51
C GLU A 419 -28.28 -25.04 -24.86
N PHE A 420 -28.01 -26.06 -25.67
CA PHE A 420 -27.62 -27.39 -25.22
C PHE A 420 -26.12 -27.56 -25.44
N VAL A 421 -25.38 -27.86 -24.37
CA VAL A 421 -23.96 -28.20 -24.47
C VAL A 421 -23.76 -29.63 -24.00
N ASN A 422 -23.25 -30.47 -24.91
CA ASN A 422 -22.97 -31.85 -24.59
C ASN A 422 -21.76 -32.48 -25.29
N LEU A 423 -21.24 -33.56 -24.71
CA LEU A 423 -20.34 -34.48 -25.41
C LEU A 423 -21.12 -35.44 -26.31
N GLN A 424 -20.94 -35.35 -27.63
CA GLN A 424 -21.63 -36.20 -28.61
C GLN A 424 -21.33 -37.68 -28.39
N GLY A 425 -22.39 -38.49 -28.33
CA GLY A 425 -22.31 -39.93 -28.08
C GLY A 425 -22.18 -40.32 -26.59
N VAL A 426 -21.86 -39.37 -25.71
CA VAL A 426 -21.90 -39.56 -24.26
C VAL A 426 -23.31 -39.29 -23.76
N HIS A 427 -23.84 -38.08 -23.95
CA HIS A 427 -25.14 -37.66 -23.40
C HIS A 427 -26.29 -37.88 -24.41
N ALA A 428 -26.49 -39.14 -24.81
CA ALA A 428 -27.48 -39.51 -25.83
C ALA A 428 -28.92 -39.09 -25.47
N HIS A 429 -29.24 -38.99 -24.18
CA HIS A 429 -30.55 -38.52 -23.70
C HIS A 429 -30.78 -37.04 -24.05
N LEU A 430 -29.76 -36.19 -23.94
CA LEU A 430 -29.86 -34.78 -24.35
C LEU A 430 -30.02 -34.63 -25.86
N ASN A 431 -29.35 -35.47 -26.65
CA ASN A 431 -29.54 -35.50 -28.10
C ASN A 431 -31.00 -35.84 -28.47
N GLN A 432 -31.63 -36.79 -27.75
CA GLN A 432 -33.05 -37.10 -27.95
C GLN A 432 -33.97 -35.91 -27.62
N VAL A 433 -33.65 -35.11 -26.58
CA VAL A 433 -34.38 -33.87 -26.28
C VAL A 433 -34.28 -32.91 -27.46
N VAL A 434 -33.07 -32.67 -27.94
CA VAL A 434 -32.78 -31.79 -29.08
C VAL A 434 -33.50 -32.27 -30.35
N ASP A 435 -33.47 -33.57 -30.64
CA ASP A 435 -34.15 -34.15 -31.80
C ASP A 435 -35.67 -33.94 -31.74
N ARG A 436 -36.29 -34.12 -30.56
CA ARG A 436 -37.72 -33.82 -30.36
C ARG A 436 -38.05 -32.35 -30.54
N ILE A 437 -37.16 -31.44 -30.10
CA ILE A 437 -37.32 -30.00 -30.33
C ILE A 437 -37.22 -29.69 -31.83
N LYS A 438 -36.24 -30.26 -32.54
CA LYS A 438 -36.08 -30.10 -34.01
C LYS A 438 -37.27 -30.64 -34.81
N GLU A 439 -37.89 -31.72 -34.33
CA GLU A 439 -39.06 -32.32 -34.97
C GLU A 439 -40.31 -31.43 -34.80
N LYS A 440 -40.56 -30.92 -33.58
CA LYS A 440 -41.76 -30.15 -33.28
C LYS A 440 -41.65 -28.66 -33.57
N MET A 441 -40.46 -28.08 -33.39
CA MET A 441 -40.16 -26.65 -33.46
C MET A 441 -41.18 -25.76 -32.72
N ASP A 442 -41.78 -26.28 -31.64
CA ASP A 442 -42.84 -25.58 -30.90
C ASP A 442 -42.26 -24.75 -29.75
N PHE A 443 -42.03 -23.47 -30.05
CA PHE A 443 -41.53 -22.46 -29.13
C PHE A 443 -42.62 -21.48 -28.67
N LYS A 444 -43.91 -21.76 -28.95
CA LYS A 444 -45.02 -20.83 -28.63
C LYS A 444 -45.05 -20.39 -27.16
N PRO A 445 -44.82 -21.28 -26.16
CA PRO A 445 -44.80 -20.86 -24.76
C PRO A 445 -43.71 -19.81 -24.46
N LEU A 446 -42.53 -19.95 -25.08
CA LEU A 446 -41.42 -19.01 -24.93
C LEU A 446 -41.63 -17.74 -25.75
N GLN A 447 -42.15 -17.85 -26.98
CA GLN A 447 -42.51 -16.70 -27.81
C GLN A 447 -43.55 -15.80 -27.15
N GLY A 448 -44.48 -16.39 -26.39
CA GLY A 448 -45.48 -15.66 -25.61
C GLY A 448 -44.91 -14.80 -24.46
N LEU A 449 -43.62 -14.93 -24.15
CA LEU A 449 -42.93 -14.13 -23.12
C LEU A 449 -42.46 -12.76 -23.63
N PHE A 450 -42.43 -12.55 -24.95
CA PHE A 450 -42.13 -11.23 -25.51
C PHE A 450 -43.27 -10.24 -25.22
N PRO A 451 -42.98 -8.96 -24.94
CA PRO A 451 -44.02 -7.95 -24.79
C PRO A 451 -44.82 -7.84 -26.09
N ALA A 452 -46.16 -7.77 -25.97
CA ALA A 452 -47.02 -7.51 -27.12
C ALA A 452 -46.62 -6.16 -27.74
N THR A 453 -46.42 -6.14 -29.06
CA THR A 453 -45.78 -5.07 -29.87
C THR A 453 -46.46 -3.68 -29.87
N ASN A 454 -47.42 -3.42 -28.97
CA ASN A 454 -48.16 -2.16 -28.85
C ASN A 454 -47.69 -1.29 -27.65
N MET A 455 -46.38 -1.04 -27.52
CA MET A 455 -45.87 -0.11 -26.49
C MET A 455 -45.38 1.20 -27.10
N ALA A 456 -46.30 2.13 -27.32
CA ALA A 456 -46.01 3.55 -27.57
C ALA A 456 -46.30 4.43 -26.33
N SER A 457 -46.61 3.85 -25.17
CA SER A 457 -47.10 4.61 -24.00
C SER A 457 -46.76 3.98 -22.66
N ALA A 458 -45.51 3.55 -22.45
CA ALA A 458 -45.02 3.32 -21.09
C ALA A 458 -44.57 4.67 -20.50
N PRO A 459 -45.00 5.03 -19.27
CA PRO A 459 -44.63 6.30 -18.66
C PRO A 459 -43.11 6.33 -18.40
N VAL A 460 -42.50 7.44 -18.76
CA VAL A 460 -41.10 7.76 -18.43
C VAL A 460 -41.00 7.79 -16.90
N SER A 461 -40.21 6.90 -16.31
CA SER A 461 -39.92 6.91 -14.88
C SER A 461 -39.17 8.19 -14.51
N GLU A 462 -39.67 8.91 -13.50
CA GLU A 462 -39.01 10.09 -12.93
C GLU A 462 -37.65 9.73 -12.30
N PRO A 463 -36.70 10.68 -12.26
CA PRO A 463 -35.38 10.46 -11.65
C PRO A 463 -35.48 10.20 -10.14
N ILE A 464 -34.73 9.19 -9.70
CA ILE A 464 -34.65 8.66 -8.33
C ILE A 464 -34.18 9.74 -7.35
N LYS A 465 -34.85 9.85 -6.19
CA LYS A 465 -34.40 10.66 -5.04
C LYS A 465 -33.79 9.74 -3.98
N MET A 466 -32.46 9.75 -3.88
CA MET A 466 -31.70 8.95 -2.92
C MET A 466 -31.96 9.38 -1.46
N LYS A 467 -32.14 8.41 -0.56
CA LYS A 467 -31.98 8.56 0.90
C LYS A 467 -30.49 8.82 1.22
N ALA A 468 -30.17 9.41 2.38
CA ALA A 468 -28.78 9.76 2.75
C ALA A 468 -28.16 8.69 3.68
N LYS A 469 -26.90 8.27 3.44
CA LYS A 469 -26.14 7.30 4.25
C LYS A 469 -25.88 7.89 5.64
N SER A 470 -25.89 7.05 6.68
CA SER A 470 -25.38 7.46 7.99
C SER A 470 -23.88 7.80 7.87
N PRO A 471 -23.39 8.88 8.50
CA PRO A 471 -21.98 9.25 8.42
C PRO A 471 -21.08 8.17 9.05
N ALA A 472 -19.99 7.82 8.36
CA ALA A 472 -18.99 6.86 8.84
C ALA A 472 -18.41 7.30 10.19
N ARG A 473 -18.27 6.35 11.13
CA ARG A 473 -17.76 6.62 12.49
C ARG A 473 -16.35 6.08 12.69
N TYR A 474 -15.50 6.94 13.23
CA TYR A 474 -14.08 6.68 13.51
C TYR A 474 -13.75 7.03 14.95
N LEU A 475 -12.83 6.27 15.53
CA LEU A 475 -12.34 6.49 16.88
C LEU A 475 -11.28 7.59 16.90
N GLU A 476 -11.36 8.46 17.91
CA GLU A 476 -10.30 9.40 18.22
C GLU A 476 -9.07 8.65 18.75
N LYS A 477 -7.88 9.13 18.37
CA LYS A 477 -6.62 8.52 18.80
C LYS A 477 -6.36 8.84 20.27
N LEU A 478 -5.80 7.88 21.00
CA LEU A 478 -5.33 8.12 22.36
C LEU A 478 -3.93 8.73 22.32
N GLU A 479 -3.69 9.76 23.12
CA GLU A 479 -2.33 10.28 23.31
C GLU A 479 -1.58 9.56 24.43
N GLU A 480 -2.31 9.09 25.45
CA GLU A 480 -1.78 8.37 26.60
C GLU A 480 -2.65 7.14 26.92
N LEU A 481 -2.02 6.08 27.43
CA LEU A 481 -2.73 4.91 27.93
C LEU A 481 -3.42 5.27 29.25
N GLY A 482 -4.76 5.33 29.22
CA GLY A 482 -5.59 5.45 30.42
C GLY A 482 -5.49 4.21 31.34
N PRO A 483 -6.12 4.26 32.54
CA PRO A 483 -6.13 3.16 33.50
C PRO A 483 -6.66 1.87 32.87
N ASP A 484 -6.11 0.75 33.31
CA ASP A 484 -6.43 -0.58 32.78
C ASP A 484 -7.95 -0.87 32.91
N PRO A 485 -8.66 -1.12 31.78
CA PRO A 485 -10.08 -1.42 31.81
C PRO A 485 -10.46 -2.79 32.39
N PHE A 486 -9.53 -3.73 32.62
CA PHE A 486 -9.88 -5.04 33.19
C PHE A 486 -9.04 -5.45 34.42
N PRO A 487 -9.13 -4.72 35.53
CA PRO A 487 -8.20 -4.81 36.67
C PRO A 487 -7.99 -6.19 37.33
N ASN A 488 -8.71 -7.26 36.94
CA ASN A 488 -8.71 -8.57 37.59
C ASN A 488 -8.08 -9.74 36.79
N SER A 489 -7.49 -9.53 35.61
CA SER A 489 -6.83 -10.63 34.87
C SER A 489 -5.33 -10.71 35.20
N GLY A 490 -5.02 -11.24 36.38
CA GLY A 490 -3.64 -11.48 36.82
C GLY A 490 -2.99 -12.66 36.09
N SER A 491 -2.03 -12.36 35.21
CA SER A 491 -1.07 -13.34 34.69
C SER A 491 0.30 -12.68 34.68
N ASN A 492 1.13 -13.03 35.65
CA ASN A 492 2.54 -12.64 35.72
C ASN A 492 3.32 -13.44 34.68
N SER A 493 3.44 -12.93 33.46
CA SER A 493 4.48 -13.39 32.55
C SER A 493 5.82 -12.81 33.02
N ALA A 494 6.68 -13.65 33.61
CA ALA A 494 8.04 -13.29 33.92
C ALA A 494 8.81 -13.05 32.61
N SER A 495 9.03 -11.78 32.25
CA SER A 495 9.92 -11.42 31.15
C SER A 495 11.35 -11.25 31.66
N ALA A 496 12.30 -11.70 30.86
CA ALA A 496 13.72 -11.49 31.12
C ALA A 496 14.03 -10.01 30.89
N SER A 497 14.26 -9.26 31.97
CA SER A 497 14.77 -7.90 31.90
C SER A 497 16.13 -7.91 31.20
N PHE A 498 16.27 -7.25 30.06
CA PHE A 498 17.57 -6.95 29.48
C PHE A 498 18.25 -5.88 30.35
N ASN A 499 18.88 -6.33 31.43
CA ASN A 499 19.59 -5.45 32.35
C ASN A 499 20.94 -5.09 31.71
N ILE A 500 21.13 -3.84 31.30
CA ILE A 500 22.43 -3.32 30.83
C ILE A 500 23.33 -3.08 32.06
N GLY A 501 23.57 -4.14 32.82
CA GLY A 501 24.67 -4.27 33.78
C GLY A 501 25.85 -5.06 33.21
N GLY A 502 25.85 -5.34 31.89
CA GLY A 502 26.93 -6.03 31.20
C GLY A 502 28.13 -5.12 30.86
N PRO A 503 29.32 -5.68 30.56
CA PRO A 503 30.64 -5.19 31.01
C PRO A 503 31.19 -3.87 30.41
N GLY A 504 30.36 -3.08 29.72
CA GLY A 504 30.76 -1.80 29.10
C GLY A 504 30.55 -0.57 29.97
N PHE A 505 29.63 -0.63 30.94
CA PHE A 505 29.45 0.40 31.97
C PHE A 505 30.13 -0.06 33.28
N SER A 506 31.44 -0.32 33.24
CA SER A 506 32.14 -0.73 34.47
C SER A 506 32.13 0.42 35.48
N ALA A 507 31.53 0.13 36.63
CA ALA A 507 31.42 0.95 37.83
C ALA A 507 32.79 1.32 38.44
N ALA A 508 33.57 2.17 37.76
CA ALA A 508 34.45 3.05 38.51
C ALA A 508 33.52 4.12 39.13
N PRO A 509 33.42 4.24 40.46
CA PRO A 509 32.59 5.27 41.08
C PRO A 509 33.11 6.63 40.61
N ILE A 510 32.36 7.26 39.70
CA ILE A 510 32.60 8.65 39.32
C ILE A 510 32.22 9.46 40.55
N GLN A 511 33.22 9.87 41.33
CA GLN A 511 32.98 10.78 42.44
C GLN A 511 32.45 12.09 41.85
N VAL A 512 31.20 12.45 42.20
CA VAL A 512 30.63 13.76 41.89
C VAL A 512 31.54 14.84 42.49
N LYS A 513 32.32 15.52 41.65
CA LYS A 513 33.29 16.53 42.07
C LYS A 513 32.60 17.88 42.17
N PHE A 514 32.54 18.44 43.37
CA PHE A 514 32.14 19.83 43.56
C PHE A 514 33.35 20.75 43.31
N PRO A 515 33.22 21.75 42.43
CA PRO A 515 34.29 22.72 42.21
C PRO A 515 34.59 23.49 43.50
N GLU A 516 35.87 23.69 43.80
CA GLU A 516 36.27 24.63 44.84
C GLU A 516 35.90 26.06 44.43
N ARG A 517 35.61 26.91 45.40
CA ARG A 517 35.24 28.31 45.15
C ARG A 517 36.42 29.07 44.54
N SER A 518 36.29 29.48 43.28
CA SER A 518 37.30 30.22 42.54
C SER A 518 37.49 31.63 43.09
N SER A 519 38.75 32.08 43.18
CA SER A 519 39.08 33.47 43.52
C SER A 519 38.57 34.47 42.48
N SER A 520 38.41 34.04 41.22
CA SER A 520 37.89 34.86 40.10
C SER A 520 36.47 35.35 40.32
N LEU A 521 35.68 34.72 41.21
CA LEU A 521 34.33 35.19 41.56
C LEU A 521 34.34 36.62 42.10
N SER A 522 35.39 37.01 42.81
CA SER A 522 35.56 38.37 43.34
C SER A 522 35.93 39.40 42.26
N GLN A 523 36.31 38.94 41.07
CA GLN A 523 36.83 39.74 39.95
C GLN A 523 35.87 39.75 38.74
N ILE A 524 34.67 39.15 38.86
CA ILE A 524 33.64 39.15 37.81
C ILE A 524 33.26 40.60 37.49
N SER A 525 33.47 41.00 36.24
CA SER A 525 33.20 42.35 35.78
C SER A 525 31.70 42.67 35.84
N ASN A 526 31.34 43.81 36.44
CA ASN A 526 29.96 44.29 36.42
C ASN A 526 29.72 45.12 35.15
N LEU A 527 29.09 44.50 34.16
CA LEU A 527 28.70 45.14 32.91
C LEU A 527 27.33 45.79 33.13
N SER A 528 27.29 47.08 33.46
CA SER A 528 26.05 47.83 33.75
C SER A 528 25.55 48.66 32.56
N THR A 529 26.36 48.80 31.51
CA THR A 529 26.01 49.57 30.30
C THR A 529 26.49 48.82 29.06
N LEU A 530 25.85 49.08 27.92
CA LEU A 530 26.24 48.52 26.62
C LEU A 530 27.71 48.85 26.29
N ALA A 531 28.19 50.05 26.62
CA ALA A 531 29.58 50.46 26.37
C ALA A 531 30.61 49.60 27.14
N LEU A 532 30.31 49.29 28.41
CA LEU A 532 31.13 48.38 29.22
C LEU A 532 31.07 46.95 28.67
N TYR A 533 29.88 46.50 28.23
CA TYR A 533 29.70 45.21 27.60
C TYR A 533 30.51 45.06 26.30
N SER A 534 30.44 46.03 25.39
CA SER A 534 31.21 46.01 24.13
C SER A 534 32.72 46.05 24.37
N SER A 535 33.18 46.86 25.34
CA SER A 535 34.60 46.92 25.70
C SER A 535 35.10 45.60 26.27
N TYR A 536 34.28 44.93 27.09
CA TYR A 536 34.57 43.61 27.62
C TYR A 536 34.67 42.56 26.50
N LEU A 537 33.73 42.54 25.56
CA LEU A 537 33.75 41.61 24.43
C LEU A 537 35.00 41.77 23.55
N GLU A 538 35.44 43.00 23.27
CA GLU A 538 36.67 43.24 22.50
C GLU A 538 37.92 42.83 23.28
N GLU A 539 37.95 42.98 24.61
CA GLU A 539 39.05 42.46 25.43
C GLU A 539 39.14 40.93 25.32
N VAL A 540 38.02 40.22 25.53
CA VAL A 540 38.00 38.75 25.47
C VAL A 540 38.32 38.27 24.05
N ARG A 541 37.77 38.93 23.02
CA ARG A 541 38.06 38.66 21.62
C ARG A 541 39.53 38.87 21.30
N GLY A 542 40.14 39.96 21.76
CA GLY A 542 41.56 40.23 21.58
C GLY A 542 42.45 39.12 22.17
N LYS A 543 42.13 38.66 23.37
CA LYS A 543 42.83 37.52 24.01
C LYS A 543 42.64 36.21 23.24
N PHE A 544 41.42 35.93 22.77
CA PHE A 544 41.13 34.75 21.97
C PHE A 544 41.86 34.76 20.62
N LEU A 545 41.88 35.91 19.92
CA LEU A 545 42.56 36.06 18.63
C LEU A 545 44.08 35.84 18.75
N ALA A 546 44.68 36.15 19.91
CA ALA A 546 46.08 35.85 20.18
C ALA A 546 46.38 34.33 20.27
N GLN A 547 45.35 33.48 20.42
CA GLN A 547 45.47 32.02 20.55
C GLN A 547 45.24 31.26 19.23
N ILE A 548 44.88 31.94 18.15
CA ILE A 548 44.68 31.32 16.83
C ILE A 548 45.75 31.83 15.85
N THR A 549 46.21 30.96 14.94
CA THR A 549 47.21 31.37 13.94
C THR A 549 46.58 32.25 12.87
N ALA A 550 47.41 33.01 12.15
CA ALA A 550 46.95 33.81 11.01
C ALA A 550 46.26 32.94 9.94
N GLU A 551 46.74 31.70 9.74
CA GLU A 551 46.16 30.72 8.81
C GLU A 551 44.79 30.24 9.27
N GLN A 552 44.64 29.93 10.57
CA GLN A 552 43.34 29.54 11.17
C GLN A 552 42.33 30.68 11.05
N LYS A 553 42.75 31.90 11.37
CA LYS A 553 41.91 33.10 11.21
C LYS A 553 41.49 33.27 9.76
N ALA A 554 42.42 33.18 8.81
CA ALA A 554 42.12 33.31 7.39
C ALA A 554 41.18 32.21 6.87
N LEU A 555 41.29 30.98 7.39
CA LEU A 555 40.37 29.89 7.09
C LEU A 555 38.95 30.19 7.59
N PHE A 556 38.81 30.67 8.83
CA PHE A 556 37.51 30.97 9.41
C PHE A 556 36.86 32.20 8.74
N ASP A 557 37.66 33.22 8.41
CA ASP A 557 37.21 34.35 7.58
C ASP A 557 36.72 33.88 6.22
N ARG A 558 37.41 32.91 5.62
CA ARG A 558 36.99 32.31 4.34
C ARG A 558 35.68 31.56 4.49
N TRP A 559 35.47 30.79 5.56
CA TRP A 559 34.19 30.13 5.81
C TRP A 559 33.04 31.14 5.88
N ILE A 560 33.23 32.26 6.59
CA ILE A 560 32.21 33.31 6.67
C ILE A 560 31.87 33.89 5.28
N GLN A 561 32.87 34.02 4.40
CA GLN A 561 32.69 34.48 3.02
C GLN A 561 32.05 33.40 2.12
N GLU A 562 32.57 32.17 2.14
CA GLU A 562 32.13 31.03 1.34
C GLU A 562 30.71 30.59 1.67
N TYR A 563 30.30 30.65 2.95
CA TYR A 563 28.93 30.35 3.37
C TYR A 563 28.02 31.59 3.40
N SER A 564 28.54 32.78 3.05
CA SER A 564 27.81 34.05 3.02
C SER A 564 26.93 34.33 4.25
N LEU A 565 27.46 34.10 5.45
CA LEU A 565 26.70 34.21 6.71
C LEU A 565 26.22 35.66 6.95
N LYS A 566 24.91 35.83 7.12
CA LYS A 566 24.20 37.13 7.22
C LYS A 566 23.27 37.25 8.42
N THR A 567 22.95 36.17 9.12
CA THR A 567 22.02 36.13 10.26
C THR A 567 22.66 35.48 11.49
N VAL A 568 22.12 35.76 12.69
CA VAL A 568 22.64 35.16 13.94
C VAL A 568 22.50 33.63 13.90
N GLU A 569 21.43 33.13 13.29
CA GLU A 569 21.08 31.73 13.17
C GLU A 569 22.09 30.98 12.29
N GLU A 570 22.48 31.55 11.14
CA GLU A 570 23.51 30.97 10.26
C GLU A 570 24.88 30.89 10.95
N PHE A 571 25.26 31.94 11.68
CA PHE A 571 26.48 31.91 12.49
C PHE A 571 26.42 30.84 13.58
N THR A 572 25.27 30.72 14.25
CA THR A 572 25.04 29.73 15.31
C THR A 572 25.16 28.31 14.78
N GLN A 573 24.52 28.01 13.64
CA GLN A 573 24.58 26.68 13.01
C GLN A 573 26.01 26.29 12.64
N LEU A 574 26.76 27.18 11.98
CA LEU A 574 28.13 26.89 11.61
C LEU A 574 29.06 26.79 12.82
N SER A 575 28.83 27.61 13.84
CA SER A 575 29.55 27.55 15.12
C SER A 575 29.33 26.20 15.81
N MET A 576 28.09 25.74 15.93
CA MET A 576 27.76 24.43 16.50
C MET A 576 28.36 23.28 15.68
N LEU A 577 28.26 23.34 14.34
CA LEU A 577 28.84 22.34 13.46
C LEU A 577 30.36 22.25 13.64
N ALA A 578 31.04 23.40 13.73
CA ALA A 578 32.47 23.46 14.01
C ALA A 578 32.79 22.83 15.37
N TRP A 579 31.98 23.11 16.39
CA TRP A 579 32.14 22.56 17.73
C TRP A 579 31.98 21.03 17.77
N VAL A 580 30.91 20.50 17.17
CA VAL A 580 30.65 19.04 17.06
C VAL A 580 31.74 18.33 16.24
N ASN A 581 32.26 18.99 15.20
CA ASN A 581 33.40 18.52 14.42
C ASN A 581 34.75 18.79 15.09
N SER A 582 34.77 18.91 16.42
CA SER A 582 36.03 18.96 17.18
C SER A 582 36.89 20.19 16.89
N ASN A 583 36.31 21.30 16.43
CA ASN A 583 36.99 22.55 16.12
C ASN A 583 36.45 23.73 16.97
N PRO A 584 36.74 23.75 18.28
CA PRO A 584 36.22 24.77 19.20
C PRO A 584 36.76 26.17 18.89
N LYS A 585 37.95 26.29 18.27
CA LYS A 585 38.51 27.59 17.84
C LYS A 585 37.69 28.21 16.72
N ALA A 586 37.26 27.43 15.73
CA ALA A 586 36.40 27.94 14.68
C ALA A 586 35.03 28.37 15.21
N SER A 587 34.46 27.56 16.12
CA SER A 587 33.19 27.85 16.76
C SER A 587 33.21 29.17 17.55
N ILE A 588 34.15 29.34 18.47
CA ILE A 588 34.28 30.58 19.25
C ILE A 588 34.58 31.78 18.35
N TYR A 589 35.36 31.60 17.29
CA TYR A 589 35.61 32.66 16.30
C TYR A 589 34.32 33.13 15.62
N LEU A 590 33.49 32.17 15.18
CA LEU A 590 32.20 32.45 14.54
C LEU A 590 31.25 33.14 15.50
N ASP A 591 31.20 32.76 16.78
CA ASP A 591 30.38 33.43 17.78
C ASP A 591 30.84 34.87 18.05
N PHE A 592 32.15 35.11 18.11
CA PHE A 592 32.68 36.47 18.23
C PHE A 592 32.30 37.33 17.02
N GLU A 593 32.39 36.79 15.81
CA GLU A 593 31.95 37.50 14.61
C GLU A 593 30.42 37.69 14.56
N ALA A 594 29.64 36.75 15.10
CA ALA A 594 28.20 36.89 15.27
C ALA A 594 27.85 38.04 16.22
N VAL A 595 28.43 38.06 17.43
CA VAL A 595 28.18 39.12 18.43
C VAL A 595 28.65 40.48 17.92
N LYS A 596 29.77 40.53 17.19
CA LYS A 596 30.26 41.77 16.58
C LYS A 596 29.32 42.32 15.51
N ARG A 597 28.70 41.45 14.70
CA ARG A 597 27.75 41.84 13.65
C ARG A 597 26.34 42.12 14.20
N PHE A 598 25.97 41.45 15.28
CA PHE A 598 24.66 41.53 15.91
C PHE A 598 24.80 41.86 17.41
N PRO A 599 25.29 43.06 17.76
CA PRO A 599 25.66 43.41 19.14
C PRO A 599 24.47 43.47 20.12
N GLU A 600 23.24 43.57 19.60
CA GLU A 600 22.00 43.58 20.38
C GLU A 600 21.34 42.18 20.44
N SER A 601 21.98 41.14 19.89
CA SER A 601 21.44 39.79 19.92
C SER A 601 21.85 39.04 21.19
N GLY A 602 20.90 38.94 22.14
CA GLY A 602 21.06 38.08 23.31
C GLY A 602 21.30 36.60 22.96
N LEU A 603 20.81 36.15 21.81
CA LEU A 603 21.07 34.80 21.28
C LEU A 603 22.54 34.60 20.89
N ALA A 604 23.11 35.52 20.09
CA ALA A 604 24.52 35.47 19.72
C ALA A 604 25.43 35.51 20.96
N ALA A 605 25.08 36.37 21.92
CA ALA A 605 25.79 36.51 23.17
C ALA A 605 25.69 35.27 24.07
N ASN A 606 24.52 34.65 24.16
CA ASN A 606 24.32 33.39 24.87
C ASN A 606 25.21 32.28 24.28
N ASN A 607 25.24 32.15 22.95
CA ASN A 607 26.03 31.12 22.27
C ASN A 607 27.53 31.29 22.52
N LEU A 608 28.03 32.52 22.38
CA LEU A 608 29.40 32.87 22.75
C LEU A 608 29.70 32.51 24.21
N ALA A 609 28.82 32.90 25.13
CA ALA A 609 28.99 32.62 26.55
C ALA A 609 29.04 31.12 26.84
N VAL A 610 28.23 30.30 26.15
CA VAL A 610 28.26 28.85 26.33
C VAL A 610 29.52 28.21 25.79
N HIS A 611 30.01 28.59 24.61
CA HIS A 611 31.26 28.03 24.12
C HIS A 611 32.46 28.46 24.96
N LEU A 612 32.47 29.69 25.49
CA LEU A 612 33.46 30.10 26.51
C LEU A 612 33.37 29.24 27.77
N LEU A 613 32.16 28.99 28.27
CA LEU A 613 31.89 28.15 29.43
C LEU A 613 32.37 26.71 29.21
N LYS A 614 31.98 26.07 28.10
CA LYS A 614 32.40 24.70 27.74
C LYS A 614 33.90 24.60 27.44
N SER A 615 34.55 25.68 27.00
CA SER A 615 36.01 25.78 26.87
C SER A 615 36.75 26.05 28.18
N GLY A 616 36.07 26.00 29.33
CA GLY A 616 36.71 26.14 30.65
C GLY A 616 36.94 27.59 31.09
N ASN A 617 36.22 28.56 30.51
CA ASN A 617 36.30 29.98 30.87
C ASN A 617 34.98 30.50 31.48
N PRO A 618 34.49 29.93 32.61
CA PRO A 618 33.23 30.34 33.22
C PRO A 618 33.28 31.76 33.79
N ASP A 619 34.45 32.25 34.20
CA ASP A 619 34.71 33.63 34.62
C ASP A 619 34.55 34.64 33.47
N ARG A 620 34.70 34.18 32.22
CA ARG A 620 34.49 34.98 31.02
C ARG A 620 33.07 34.91 30.47
N SER A 621 32.45 33.75 30.62
CA SER A 621 31.04 33.53 30.26
C SER A 621 30.08 34.31 31.17
N LEU A 622 30.31 34.28 32.48
CA LEU A 622 29.36 34.81 33.47
C LEU A 622 29.08 36.32 33.35
N PRO A 623 30.05 37.21 33.07
CA PRO A 623 29.76 38.62 32.80
C PRO A 623 28.82 38.84 31.61
N ILE A 624 28.97 38.05 30.54
CA ILE A 624 28.11 38.12 29.34
C ILE A 624 26.68 37.71 29.71
N LEU A 625 26.53 36.59 30.40
CA LEU A 625 25.23 36.08 30.85
C LEU A 625 24.54 37.04 31.84
N ASN A 626 25.29 37.60 32.80
CA ASN A 626 24.77 38.55 33.78
C ASN A 626 24.30 39.88 33.15
N TYR A 627 24.94 40.32 32.06
CA TYR A 627 24.48 41.49 31.32
C TYR A 627 23.10 41.21 30.71
N TRP A 628 22.98 40.11 29.96
CA TRP A 628 21.74 39.75 29.27
C TRP A 628 20.61 39.28 30.19
N LEU A 629 20.91 38.72 31.37
CA LEU A 629 19.92 38.40 32.39
C LEU A 629 19.26 39.63 33.01
N LYS A 630 19.88 40.81 32.95
CA LYS A 630 19.21 42.06 33.39
C LYS A 630 18.10 42.45 32.42
N GLU A 631 18.33 42.22 31.13
CA GLU A 631 17.38 42.52 30.05
C GLU A 631 16.31 41.42 29.90
N PHE A 632 16.68 40.16 30.13
CA PHE A 632 15.82 38.98 30.00
C PHE A 632 15.86 38.09 31.26
N PRO A 633 15.30 38.54 32.38
CA PRO A 633 15.45 37.87 33.68
C PRO A 633 14.84 36.47 33.75
N ASP A 634 13.80 36.20 32.96
CA ASP A 634 13.06 34.93 32.98
C ASP A 634 13.47 33.98 31.83
N ASN A 635 14.54 34.29 31.09
CA ASN A 635 14.99 33.45 29.98
C ASN A 635 15.70 32.19 30.52
N SER A 636 15.08 31.02 30.33
CA SER A 636 15.58 29.74 30.86
C SER A 636 17.00 29.39 30.39
N LEU A 637 17.36 29.71 29.14
CA LEU A 637 18.72 29.45 28.60
C LEU A 637 19.76 30.28 29.33
N LEU A 638 19.51 31.59 29.47
CA LEU A 638 20.44 32.50 30.16
C LEU A 638 20.55 32.14 31.65
N LEU A 639 19.42 31.81 32.30
CA LEU A 639 19.38 31.36 33.69
C LEU A 639 20.16 30.05 33.87
N GLY A 640 19.93 29.06 33.00
CA GLY A 640 20.57 27.75 33.04
C GLY A 640 22.07 27.84 32.80
N ASN A 641 22.50 28.60 31.78
CA ASN A 641 23.90 28.82 31.49
C ASN A 641 24.60 29.61 32.60
N ALA A 642 23.92 30.59 33.22
CA ALA A 642 24.46 31.29 34.38
C ALA A 642 24.55 30.39 35.61
N ALA A 643 23.59 29.49 35.83
CA ALA A 643 23.66 28.48 36.87
C ALA A 643 24.89 27.59 36.69
N THR A 644 25.12 27.09 35.46
CA THR A 644 26.29 26.27 35.10
C THR A 644 27.60 27.03 35.29
N ALA A 645 27.69 28.31 34.88
CA ALA A 645 28.88 29.13 35.10
C ALA A 645 29.19 29.35 36.59
N ASN A 646 28.18 29.66 37.41
CA ASN A 646 28.35 29.79 38.86
C ASN A 646 28.76 28.45 39.50
N TYR A 647 28.20 27.33 39.03
CA TYR A 647 28.56 26.00 39.50
C TYR A 647 30.05 25.71 39.26
N TYR A 648 30.54 25.91 38.04
CA TYR A 648 31.95 25.68 37.70
C TYR A 648 32.92 26.65 38.38
N LEU A 649 32.46 27.84 38.78
CA LEU A 649 33.23 28.77 39.62
C LEU A 649 33.18 28.42 41.12
N GLY A 650 32.41 27.41 41.51
CA GLY A 650 32.25 26.97 42.90
C GLY A 650 31.31 27.86 43.75
N ASP A 651 30.52 28.75 43.14
CA ASP A 651 29.41 29.45 43.81
C ASP A 651 28.14 28.57 43.77
N VAL A 652 28.22 27.44 44.47
CA VAL A 652 27.21 26.38 44.43
C VAL A 652 25.84 26.86 44.92
N GLU A 653 25.79 27.77 45.89
CA GLU A 653 24.51 28.29 46.40
C GLU A 653 23.82 29.16 45.35
N LYS A 654 24.56 30.06 44.69
CA LYS A 654 23.98 30.88 43.61
C LYS A 654 23.58 30.02 42.40
N ALA A 655 24.39 29.03 42.05
CA ALA A 655 24.05 28.06 41.01
C ALA A 655 22.75 27.31 41.33
N PHE A 656 22.55 26.89 42.58
CA PHE A 656 21.32 26.22 43.02
C PHE A 656 20.08 27.12 42.89
N GLN A 657 20.17 28.39 43.28
CA GLN A 657 19.05 29.33 43.14
C GLN A 657 18.71 29.61 41.68
N LEU A 658 19.72 29.82 40.83
CA LEU A 658 19.52 30.02 39.40
C LEU A 658 18.93 28.77 38.73
N ALA A 659 19.43 27.58 39.07
CA ALA A 659 18.90 26.32 38.55
C ALA A 659 17.44 26.08 38.94
N LYS A 660 17.01 26.50 40.14
CA LYS A 660 15.60 26.48 40.54
C LYS A 660 14.74 27.36 39.64
N LEU A 661 15.17 28.61 39.44
CA LEU A 661 14.48 29.53 38.54
C LEU A 661 14.45 28.98 37.11
N THR A 662 15.53 28.36 36.65
CA THR A 662 15.57 27.71 35.34
C THR A 662 14.51 26.62 35.22
N VAL A 663 14.38 25.71 36.20
CA VAL A 663 13.40 24.61 36.12
C VAL A 663 11.96 25.04 36.38
N GLU A 664 11.73 26.24 36.93
CA GLU A 664 10.42 26.87 36.98
C GLU A 664 9.97 27.34 35.59
N GLN A 665 10.91 27.72 34.71
CA GLN A 665 10.64 28.13 33.33
C GLN A 665 10.70 26.95 32.34
N ASP A 666 11.64 26.02 32.54
CA ASP A 666 11.85 24.82 31.74
C ASP A 666 12.12 23.61 32.66
N SER A 667 11.05 22.89 33.00
CA SER A 667 11.10 21.79 33.96
C SER A 667 12.03 20.63 33.57
N LEU A 668 12.39 20.51 32.29
CA LEU A 668 13.27 19.47 31.75
C LEU A 668 14.66 20.00 31.39
N HIS A 669 15.01 21.24 31.78
CA HIS A 669 16.33 21.80 31.48
C HIS A 669 17.45 20.91 32.06
N PRO A 670 18.33 20.33 31.24
CA PRO A 670 19.26 19.27 31.67
C PRO A 670 20.27 19.73 32.72
N ASN A 671 21.09 20.76 32.46
CA ASN A 671 22.12 21.19 33.41
C ASN A 671 21.54 21.80 34.69
N ALA A 672 20.40 22.48 34.62
CA ALA A 672 19.73 22.96 35.82
C ALA A 672 19.31 21.78 36.70
N ASN A 673 18.64 20.77 36.13
CA ASN A 673 18.28 19.55 36.84
C ASN A 673 19.52 18.77 37.34
N LYS A 674 20.62 18.73 36.58
CA LYS A 674 21.92 18.18 37.02
C LYS A 674 22.47 18.92 38.25
N ILE A 675 22.51 20.25 38.23
CA ILE A 675 22.95 21.07 39.36
C ILE A 675 22.07 20.83 40.58
N LEU A 676 20.74 20.78 40.39
CA LEU A 676 19.80 20.43 41.47
C LEU A 676 20.11 19.04 42.03
N ALA A 677 20.29 18.03 41.17
CA ALA A 677 20.60 16.67 41.58
C ALA A 677 21.89 16.60 42.40
N PHE A 678 22.94 17.27 41.95
CA PHE A 678 24.24 17.31 42.62
C PHE A 678 24.14 18.01 43.98
N VAL A 679 23.46 19.16 44.05
CA VAL A 679 23.29 19.90 45.30
C VAL A 679 22.43 19.12 46.30
N HIS A 680 21.34 18.49 45.86
CA HIS A 680 20.50 17.63 46.70
C HIS A 680 21.30 16.43 47.22
N TYR A 681 22.09 15.78 46.36
CA TYR A 681 22.98 14.70 46.76
C TYR A 681 24.00 15.15 47.82
N ARG A 682 24.62 16.34 47.64
CA ARG A 682 25.55 16.93 48.65
C ARG A 682 24.89 17.18 49.99
N LYS A 683 23.60 17.53 49.99
CA LYS A 683 22.79 17.75 51.21
C LYS A 683 22.30 16.45 51.85
N GLY A 684 22.54 15.30 51.23
CA GLY A 684 22.04 13.98 51.68
C GLY A 684 20.57 13.72 51.30
N GLU A 685 19.99 14.54 50.42
CA GLU A 685 18.58 14.49 50.02
C GLU A 685 18.42 13.56 48.80
N LYS A 686 18.40 12.24 49.05
CA LYS A 686 18.43 11.21 47.99
C LYS A 686 17.23 11.27 47.02
N GLU A 687 16.00 11.39 47.51
CA GLU A 687 14.80 11.42 46.65
C GLU A 687 14.73 12.67 45.74
N PRO A 688 14.95 13.90 46.25
CA PRO A 688 15.11 15.07 45.39
C PRO A 688 16.25 14.93 44.37
N ALA A 689 17.38 14.33 44.78
CA ALA A 689 18.49 14.07 43.87
C ALA A 689 18.10 13.10 42.74
N LYS A 690 17.41 12.00 43.07
CA LYS A 690 16.89 11.03 42.10
C LYS A 690 15.95 11.68 41.10
N LYS A 691 14.92 12.40 41.57
CA LYS A 691 13.94 13.05 40.70
C LYS A 691 14.59 14.08 39.76
N ALA A 692 15.56 14.84 40.27
CA ALA A 692 16.31 15.80 39.46
C ALA A 692 17.23 15.08 38.45
N SER A 693 17.87 13.97 38.82
CA SER A 693 18.65 13.15 37.89
C SER A 693 17.79 12.55 36.78
N GLU A 694 16.60 12.01 37.09
CA GLU A 694 15.66 11.49 36.11
C GLU A 694 15.22 12.59 35.12
N ARG A 695 14.80 13.76 35.62
CA ARG A 695 14.44 14.92 34.78
C ARG A 695 15.59 15.43 33.93
N SER A 696 16.81 15.43 34.48
CA SER A 696 18.00 15.78 33.71
C SER A 696 18.20 14.82 32.54
N LEU A 697 18.03 13.51 32.77
CA LEU A 697 18.21 12.48 31.74
C LEU A 697 17.05 12.44 30.73
N GLU A 698 15.85 12.83 31.13
CA GLU A 698 14.73 13.10 30.23
C GLU A 698 15.11 14.23 29.25
N GLY A 699 15.73 15.32 29.72
CA GLY A 699 16.22 16.41 28.87
C GLY A 699 17.45 16.07 28.02
N SER A 700 18.55 15.60 28.62
CA SER A 700 19.80 15.28 27.92
C SER A 700 20.57 14.14 28.60
N TYR A 701 21.23 13.29 27.81
CA TYR A 701 22.14 12.29 28.34
C TYR A 701 23.40 12.95 28.95
N ASP A 702 23.78 12.51 30.15
CA ASP A 702 24.98 12.97 30.87
C ASP A 702 25.54 11.84 31.74
N GLU A 703 26.81 11.48 31.55
CA GLU A 703 27.46 10.36 32.23
C GLU A 703 27.56 10.55 33.76
N GLU A 704 27.78 11.79 34.23
CA GLU A 704 27.88 12.08 35.66
C GLU A 704 26.51 11.97 36.33
N VAL A 705 25.43 12.32 35.63
CA VAL A 705 24.06 12.15 36.10
C VAL A 705 23.66 10.67 36.12
N VAL A 706 24.05 9.90 35.10
CA VAL A 706 23.84 8.44 35.09
C VAL A 706 24.57 7.78 36.26
N ALA A 707 25.84 8.12 36.47
CA ALA A 707 26.64 7.57 37.57
C ALA A 707 26.05 7.95 38.93
N LEU A 708 25.63 9.20 39.11
CA LEU A 708 24.93 9.63 40.33
C LEU A 708 23.63 8.86 40.52
N LEU A 709 22.82 8.70 39.48
CA LEU A 709 21.53 8.00 39.55
C LEU A 709 21.73 6.52 39.92
N GLN A 710 22.74 5.85 39.35
CA GLN A 710 23.09 4.47 39.69
C GLN A 710 23.66 4.33 41.11
N GLU A 711 24.30 5.37 41.64
CA GLU A 711 24.77 5.36 43.02
C GLU A 711 23.63 5.53 44.04
N ILE A 712 22.70 6.46 43.78
CA ILE A 712 21.56 6.73 44.67
C ILE A 712 20.43 5.70 44.53
N ASP A 713 20.28 5.12 43.34
CA ASP A 713 19.29 4.09 42.99
C ASP A 713 19.91 3.00 42.09
N PRO A 714 20.66 2.04 42.68
CA PRO A 714 21.32 0.97 41.93
C PRO A 714 20.37 0.04 41.17
N GLU A 715 19.11 -0.04 41.60
CA GLU A 715 18.05 -0.79 40.93
C GLU A 715 17.27 0.06 39.92
N GLY A 716 17.56 1.36 39.86
CA GLY A 716 16.91 2.34 39.00
C GLY A 716 17.13 2.06 37.52
N GLN A 717 16.04 2.04 36.75
CA GLN A 717 16.11 1.89 35.30
C GLN A 717 16.48 3.22 34.65
N VAL A 718 17.77 3.56 34.65
CA VAL A 718 18.33 4.75 33.94
C VAL A 718 17.80 4.85 32.50
N GLY A 719 17.67 3.70 31.84
CA GLY A 719 17.09 3.58 30.52
C GLY A 719 15.66 4.12 30.39
N ASP A 720 14.84 4.02 31.43
CA ASP A 720 13.46 4.51 31.43
C ASP A 720 13.39 6.03 31.44
N ALA A 721 14.21 6.71 32.25
CA ALA A 721 14.29 8.17 32.27
C ALA A 721 14.77 8.70 30.91
N ILE A 722 15.79 8.05 30.35
CA ILE A 722 16.31 8.36 29.02
C ILE A 722 15.25 8.14 27.94
N TYR A 723 14.48 7.05 28.02
CA TYR A 723 13.43 6.69 27.07
C TYR A 723 12.23 7.64 27.15
N LYS A 724 11.78 8.01 28.36
CA LYS A 724 10.63 8.91 28.58
C LYS A 724 10.81 10.27 27.90
N GLY A 725 11.97 10.90 28.07
CA GLY A 725 12.26 12.18 27.41
C GLY A 725 12.50 12.09 25.89
N ARG A 726 12.57 10.87 25.33
CA ARG A 726 12.91 10.59 23.93
C ARG A 726 11.89 9.69 23.24
N LYS A 727 10.68 9.62 23.79
CA LYS A 727 9.56 8.87 23.24
C LYS A 727 8.95 9.66 22.07
N ARG A 728 8.75 9.02 20.91
CA ARG A 728 8.21 9.64 19.67
C ARG A 728 8.90 10.95 19.22
N PRO A 729 10.23 10.97 19.03
CA PRO A 729 10.91 12.17 18.52
C PRO A 729 10.43 12.56 17.10
N PHE A 730 9.83 11.61 16.37
CA PHE A 730 9.19 11.81 15.07
C PHE A 730 8.12 10.74 14.83
N THR A 731 6.93 11.14 14.38
CA THR A 731 5.87 10.21 13.95
C THR A 731 5.59 10.43 12.46
N PRO A 732 5.74 9.41 11.60
CA PRO A 732 5.36 9.52 10.19
C PRO A 732 3.88 9.90 10.02
N GLN A 733 3.54 10.72 9.02
CA GLN A 733 2.17 11.24 8.83
C GLN A 733 1.10 10.14 8.74
N LEU A 734 1.40 9.00 8.12
CA LEU A 734 0.49 7.84 8.08
C LEU A 734 0.10 7.40 9.50
N LEU A 735 1.08 7.26 10.39
CA LEU A 735 0.89 6.85 11.78
C LEU A 735 0.19 7.94 12.59
N GLU A 736 0.32 9.20 12.20
CA GLU A 736 -0.37 10.32 12.85
C GLU A 736 -1.85 10.38 12.45
N LYS A 737 -2.15 10.25 11.14
CA LYS A 737 -3.48 10.50 10.58
C LYS A 737 -4.40 9.29 10.52
N PHE A 738 -3.87 8.07 10.50
CA PHE A 738 -4.70 6.86 10.43
C PHE A 738 -5.61 6.76 11.65
N ARG A 739 -6.92 6.53 11.45
CA ARG A 739 -7.90 6.35 12.52
C ARG A 739 -8.58 5.00 12.38
N MET A 740 -8.78 4.32 13.50
CA MET A 740 -9.53 3.06 13.53
C MET A 740 -11.03 3.35 13.35
N PRO A 741 -11.76 2.60 12.51
CA PRO A 741 -13.22 2.67 12.47
C PRO A 741 -13.81 2.23 13.81
N GLU A 742 -15.00 2.76 14.15
CA GLU A 742 -15.76 2.23 15.30
C GLU A 742 -16.27 0.81 15.03
N ALA A 743 -16.45 0.02 16.09
CA ALA A 743 -17.14 -1.25 16.03
C ALA A 743 -18.65 -1.07 15.79
N ILE A 744 -19.28 -2.09 15.19
CA ILE A 744 -20.73 -2.18 15.03
C ILE A 744 -21.40 -2.11 16.41
N GLN A 745 -22.31 -1.13 16.61
CA GLN A 745 -22.93 -0.91 17.92
C GLN A 745 -24.26 -1.67 18.10
N GLY A 746 -24.88 -2.11 17.01
CA GLY A 746 -26.11 -2.90 17.00
C GLY A 746 -26.47 -3.39 15.60
N ILE A 747 -27.61 -4.08 15.47
CA ILE A 747 -28.06 -4.58 14.16
C ILE A 747 -28.53 -3.46 13.21
N SER A 748 -28.90 -2.29 13.74
CA SER A 748 -29.40 -1.16 12.94
C SER A 748 -28.34 -0.44 12.12
N ASP A 749 -27.08 -0.56 12.53
CA ASP A 749 -25.90 0.06 11.92
C ASP A 749 -24.88 -0.98 11.45
N ALA A 750 -25.23 -2.27 11.51
CA ALA A 750 -24.33 -3.37 11.18
C ALA A 750 -23.85 -3.32 9.74
N GLU A 751 -24.74 -3.06 8.79
CA GLU A 751 -24.39 -2.95 7.37
C GLU A 751 -23.55 -1.70 7.10
N ASP A 752 -24.05 -0.52 7.47
CA ASP A 752 -23.36 0.77 7.29
C ASP A 752 -21.94 0.77 7.90
N GLN A 753 -21.77 0.22 9.10
CA GLN A 753 -20.47 0.20 9.78
C GLN A 753 -19.58 -0.97 9.32
N SER A 754 -20.15 -2.11 8.89
CA SER A 754 -19.38 -3.20 8.29
C SER A 754 -18.75 -2.76 6.97
N ASP A 755 -19.48 -2.00 6.15
CA ASP A 755 -18.93 -1.37 4.93
C ASP A 755 -17.70 -0.52 5.25
N VAL A 756 -17.78 0.33 6.27
CA VAL A 756 -16.68 1.21 6.69
C VAL A 756 -15.46 0.41 7.16
N ILE A 757 -15.68 -0.69 7.89
CA ILE A 757 -14.60 -1.57 8.36
C ILE A 757 -13.91 -2.27 7.17
N GLU A 758 -14.69 -2.76 6.21
CA GLU A 758 -14.20 -3.41 5.00
C GLU A 758 -13.47 -2.43 4.07
N GLU A 759 -13.94 -1.19 3.95
CA GLU A 759 -13.28 -0.10 3.21
C GLU A 759 -11.89 0.17 3.77
N VAL A 760 -11.78 0.31 5.10
CA VAL A 760 -10.48 0.53 5.76
C VAL A 760 -9.55 -0.67 5.56
N LEU A 761 -10.05 -1.90 5.67
CA LEU A 761 -9.26 -3.12 5.42
C LEU A 761 -8.75 -3.19 3.97
N GLY A 762 -9.62 -2.92 3.00
CA GLY A 762 -9.27 -2.90 1.58
C GLY A 762 -8.21 -1.85 1.26
N SER A 763 -8.34 -0.65 1.83
CA SER A 763 -7.36 0.43 1.65
C SER A 763 -5.99 0.10 2.26
N ILE A 764 -5.96 -0.59 3.41
CA ILE A 764 -4.72 -1.12 3.99
C ILE A 764 -4.07 -2.14 3.04
N ASP A 765 -4.84 -3.08 2.48
CA ASP A 765 -4.31 -4.10 1.56
C ASP A 765 -3.76 -3.49 0.26
N LEU A 766 -4.44 -2.50 -0.31
CA LEU A 766 -3.95 -1.74 -1.45
C LEU A 766 -2.63 -1.02 -1.12
N THR A 767 -2.56 -0.37 0.04
CA THR A 767 -1.36 0.33 0.49
C THR A 767 -0.19 -0.65 0.71
N LEU A 768 -0.44 -1.82 1.30
CA LEU A 768 0.57 -2.87 1.49
C LEU A 768 1.04 -3.48 0.16
N ALA A 769 0.16 -3.59 -0.83
CA ALA A 769 0.49 -4.10 -2.17
C ALA A 769 1.25 -3.07 -3.03
N ALA A 770 0.97 -1.78 -2.86
CA ALA A 770 1.58 -0.68 -3.61
C ALA A 770 3.03 -0.38 -3.20
N ILE A 771 3.47 -0.78 -2.00
CA ILE A 771 4.85 -0.60 -1.55
C ILE A 771 5.72 -1.72 -2.16
N PRO A 772 6.62 -1.43 -3.12
CA PRO A 772 7.47 -2.45 -3.73
C PRO A 772 8.34 -3.12 -2.66
N ARG A 773 8.55 -4.45 -2.76
CA ARG A 773 9.53 -5.21 -1.94
C ARG A 773 10.97 -4.86 -2.34
N ALA A 774 11.36 -3.59 -2.23
CA ALA A 774 12.74 -3.15 -2.29
C ALA A 774 13.29 -2.96 -0.86
N THR A 775 13.04 -3.90 0.04
CA THR A 775 13.82 -3.98 1.28
C THR A 775 15.25 -4.34 0.89
N SER A 776 16.19 -3.41 1.01
CA SER A 776 17.60 -3.72 0.85
C SER A 776 17.96 -4.88 1.78
N GLU A 777 18.47 -5.99 1.24
CA GLU A 777 18.88 -7.21 1.97
C GLU A 777 20.07 -6.99 2.94
N VAL A 778 20.29 -5.78 3.47
CA VAL A 778 21.20 -5.60 4.60
C VAL A 778 20.45 -6.04 5.86
N THR A 779 20.59 -7.31 6.21
CA THR A 779 20.02 -7.85 7.44
C THR A 779 20.53 -7.07 8.65
N MET A 780 19.66 -6.76 9.63
CA MET A 780 20.04 -6.13 10.91
C MET A 780 21.25 -6.82 11.57
N GLN A 781 21.40 -8.14 11.36
CA GLN A 781 22.55 -8.91 11.80
C GLN A 781 23.89 -8.48 11.18
N GLN A 782 23.92 -8.17 9.88
CA GLN A 782 25.13 -7.70 9.19
C GLN A 782 25.55 -6.29 9.64
N ALA A 783 24.59 -5.38 9.82
CA ALA A 783 24.85 -4.04 10.35
C ALA A 783 25.31 -4.06 11.83
N ALA A 784 24.69 -4.91 12.65
CA ALA A 784 25.12 -5.15 14.02
C ALA A 784 26.53 -5.78 14.08
N GLN A 785 26.84 -6.74 13.20
CA GLN A 785 28.20 -7.31 13.08
C GLN A 785 29.24 -6.25 12.68
N LYS A 786 28.91 -5.37 11.74
CA LYS A 786 29.80 -4.28 11.31
C LYS A 786 30.09 -3.31 12.46
N SER A 787 29.08 -3.02 13.29
CA SER A 787 29.22 -2.21 14.51
C SER A 787 30.12 -2.88 15.55
N ILE A 788 29.94 -4.19 15.79
CA ILE A 788 30.82 -4.99 16.67
C ILE A 788 32.27 -4.99 16.14
N GLN A 789 32.44 -5.07 14.83
CA GLN A 789 33.76 -5.09 14.19
C GLN A 789 34.48 -3.73 14.26
N GLN A 790 33.73 -2.61 14.23
CA GLN A 790 34.26 -1.27 14.52
C GLN A 790 34.81 -1.16 15.95
N VAL A 791 34.10 -1.71 16.94
CA VAL A 791 34.56 -1.74 18.35
C VAL A 791 35.84 -2.54 18.51
N LEU A 792 35.91 -3.72 17.88
CA LEU A 792 37.08 -4.59 17.92
C LEU A 792 38.30 -3.96 17.20
N SER A 793 38.07 -3.01 16.30
CA SER A 793 39.12 -2.27 15.57
C SER A 793 39.67 -1.04 16.31
N GLY A 794 39.23 -0.77 17.54
CA GLY A 794 39.81 0.26 18.43
C GLY A 794 39.12 1.63 18.38
N GLY A 795 38.04 1.80 17.62
CA GLY A 795 37.15 2.95 17.73
C GLY A 795 36.02 2.63 18.70
N GLY A 796 35.92 3.33 19.84
CA GLY A 796 34.77 3.17 20.74
C GLY A 796 33.44 3.44 20.02
N ILE A 797 32.35 2.82 20.48
CA ILE A 797 31.01 3.12 19.94
C ILE A 797 30.65 4.56 20.31
N PRO A 798 30.21 5.41 19.35
CA PRO A 798 29.63 6.70 19.69
C PRO A 798 28.46 6.53 20.67
N ILE A 799 28.43 7.33 21.73
CA ILE A 799 27.40 7.25 22.78
C ILE A 799 25.98 7.35 22.20
N MET A 800 25.79 8.18 21.17
CA MET A 800 24.51 8.30 20.46
C MET A 800 24.06 6.99 19.80
N GLN A 801 25.00 6.17 19.32
CA GLN A 801 24.67 4.87 18.73
C GLN A 801 24.27 3.86 19.82
N MET A 802 24.95 3.87 20.98
CA MET A 802 24.55 3.04 22.14
C MET A 802 23.18 3.45 22.68
N LEU A 803 22.93 4.76 22.78
CA LEU A 803 21.64 5.31 23.18
C LEU A 803 20.52 4.89 22.21
N SER A 804 20.76 5.02 20.91
CA SER A 804 19.79 4.66 19.87
C SER A 804 19.47 3.16 19.88
N GLN A 805 20.49 2.32 20.06
CA GLN A 805 20.32 0.88 20.24
C GLN A 805 19.43 0.57 21.44
N HIS A 806 19.69 1.23 22.58
CA HIS A 806 18.90 1.03 23.79
C HIS A 806 17.43 1.44 23.60
N LEU A 807 17.19 2.61 23.00
CA LEU A 807 15.84 3.12 22.74
C LEU A 807 15.06 2.20 21.79
N PHE A 808 15.72 1.68 20.76
CA PHE A 808 15.14 0.68 19.86
C PHE A 808 14.73 -0.60 20.62
N PHE A 809 15.66 -1.23 21.35
CA PHE A 809 15.37 -2.49 22.03
C PHE A 809 14.38 -2.34 23.18
N LYS A 810 14.45 -1.22 23.93
CA LYS A 810 13.47 -0.92 24.98
C LYS A 810 12.08 -0.76 24.39
N SER A 811 11.96 -0.08 23.25
CA SER A 811 10.70 0.06 22.54
C SER A 811 10.19 -1.28 22.01
N LEU A 812 11.05 -2.11 21.43
CA LEU A 812 10.68 -3.46 20.97
C LEU A 812 10.21 -4.34 22.13
N GLN A 813 10.90 -4.29 23.27
CA GLN A 813 10.48 -5.02 24.47
C GLN A 813 9.11 -4.55 24.95
N GLN A 814 8.92 -3.24 25.12
CA GLN A 814 7.64 -2.67 25.55
C GLN A 814 6.51 -2.96 24.57
N TYR A 815 6.79 -2.96 23.26
CA TYR A 815 5.85 -3.36 22.23
C TYR A 815 5.50 -4.84 22.36
N GLN A 816 6.48 -5.74 22.40
CA GLN A 816 6.22 -7.18 22.50
C GLN A 816 5.45 -7.55 23.76
N GLU A 817 5.82 -6.98 24.90
CA GLU A 817 5.15 -7.19 26.18
C GLU A 817 3.75 -6.57 26.17
N GLY A 818 3.65 -5.26 25.91
CA GLY A 818 2.40 -4.51 26.00
C GLY A 818 1.39 -4.89 24.91
N TYR A 819 1.82 -4.98 23.65
CA TYR A 819 0.95 -5.29 22.52
C TYR A 819 0.42 -6.73 22.59
N SER A 820 1.29 -7.71 22.84
CA SER A 820 0.86 -9.12 22.94
C SER A 820 -0.03 -9.33 24.14
N TRP A 821 0.29 -8.72 25.29
CA TRP A 821 -0.52 -8.84 26.50
C TRP A 821 -1.92 -8.23 26.31
N GLU A 822 -2.00 -6.99 25.79
CA GLU A 822 -3.27 -6.30 25.54
C GLU A 822 -4.09 -7.05 24.47
N LYS A 823 -3.45 -7.51 23.38
CA LYS A 823 -4.09 -8.26 22.29
C LYS A 823 -4.64 -9.60 22.77
N ASN A 824 -3.86 -10.39 23.49
CA ASN A 824 -4.30 -11.72 23.95
C ASN A 824 -5.51 -11.61 24.88
N ARG A 825 -5.51 -10.64 25.79
CA ARG A 825 -6.63 -10.41 26.69
C ARG A 825 -7.88 -9.94 25.96
N PHE A 826 -7.72 -9.04 24.99
CA PHE A 826 -8.81 -8.60 24.12
C PHE A 826 -9.42 -9.79 23.37
N VAL A 827 -8.56 -10.63 22.76
CA VAL A 827 -8.98 -11.84 22.04
C VAL A 827 -9.67 -12.84 22.97
N ASP A 828 -9.12 -13.10 24.16
CA ASP A 828 -9.71 -14.03 25.13
C ASP A 828 -11.10 -13.58 25.56
N LYS A 829 -11.28 -12.27 25.80
CA LYS A 829 -12.57 -11.70 26.18
C LYS A 829 -13.58 -11.78 25.03
N LEU A 830 -13.17 -11.43 23.80
CA LEU A 830 -14.02 -11.60 22.62
C LEU A 830 -14.41 -13.05 22.37
N GLN A 831 -13.49 -14.00 22.58
CA GLN A 831 -13.78 -15.43 22.45
C GLN A 831 -14.77 -15.93 23.51
N GLU A 832 -14.67 -15.46 24.76
CA GLU A 832 -15.65 -15.76 25.81
C GLU A 832 -17.06 -15.29 25.42
N MET A 833 -17.17 -14.07 24.89
CA MET A 833 -18.43 -13.49 24.45
C MET A 833 -18.98 -14.21 23.22
N ARG A 834 -18.12 -14.54 22.24
CA ARG A 834 -18.50 -15.33 21.05
C ARG A 834 -18.97 -16.73 21.42
N LYS A 835 -18.37 -17.39 22.43
CA LYS A 835 -18.85 -18.68 22.96
C LYS A 835 -20.24 -18.56 23.58
N THR A 836 -20.50 -17.49 24.31
CA THR A 836 -21.80 -17.19 24.93
C THR A 836 -22.87 -16.96 23.87
N TYR A 837 -22.58 -16.11 22.88
CA TYR A 837 -23.44 -15.91 21.71
C TYR A 837 -23.71 -17.22 20.96
N GLY A 838 -22.67 -17.99 20.66
CA GLY A 838 -22.79 -19.29 19.98
C GLY A 838 -23.59 -20.33 20.77
N ALA A 839 -23.55 -20.31 22.11
CA ALA A 839 -24.39 -21.16 22.95
C ALA A 839 -25.87 -20.75 22.86
N LYS A 840 -26.14 -19.45 22.91
CA LYS A 840 -27.49 -18.88 22.79
C LYS A 840 -28.11 -19.17 21.42
N THR A 841 -27.36 -19.00 20.33
CA THR A 841 -27.85 -19.33 18.98
C THR A 841 -28.09 -20.83 18.78
N ARG A 842 -27.25 -21.71 19.34
CA ARG A 842 -27.50 -23.17 19.34
C ARG A 842 -28.74 -23.55 20.12
N GLU A 843 -29.00 -22.91 21.26
CA GLU A 843 -30.20 -23.13 22.05
C GLU A 843 -31.46 -22.70 21.30
N ILE A 844 -31.46 -21.50 20.70
CA ILE A 844 -32.54 -21.00 19.85
C ILE A 844 -32.80 -21.97 18.69
N ASN A 845 -31.76 -22.36 17.96
CA ASN A 845 -31.86 -23.32 16.86
C ASN A 845 -32.45 -24.66 17.32
N ARG A 846 -31.98 -25.23 18.43
CA ARG A 846 -32.47 -26.51 18.95
C ARG A 846 -33.94 -26.43 19.34
N ARG A 847 -34.37 -25.35 20.01
CA ARG A 847 -35.76 -25.17 20.45
C ARG A 847 -36.71 -25.07 19.26
N TYR A 848 -36.45 -24.16 18.32
CA TYR A 848 -37.30 -24.00 17.15
C TYR A 848 -37.27 -25.23 16.22
N ASN A 849 -36.11 -25.88 16.02
CA ASN A 849 -36.06 -27.10 15.20
C ASN A 849 -36.88 -28.25 15.82
N ALA A 850 -36.93 -28.36 17.15
CA ALA A 850 -37.76 -29.35 17.85
C ALA A 850 -39.25 -29.00 17.85
N GLU A 851 -39.62 -27.73 17.66
CA GLU A 851 -41.01 -27.31 17.47
C GLU A 851 -41.47 -27.50 16.03
N MET A 852 -40.62 -27.17 15.06
CA MET A 852 -40.88 -27.36 13.63
C MET A 852 -40.98 -28.86 13.27
N SER A 853 -40.20 -29.74 13.89
CA SER A 853 -40.26 -31.20 13.64
C SER A 853 -41.54 -31.87 14.15
N LYS A 854 -42.37 -31.17 14.94
CA LYS A 854 -43.69 -31.65 15.40
C LYS A 854 -44.81 -31.32 14.41
N ILE A 855 -44.51 -30.66 13.29
CA ILE A 855 -45.45 -30.25 12.26
C ILE A 855 -45.20 -31.13 11.02
N GLU A 856 -46.19 -31.91 10.58
CA GLU A 856 -46.13 -32.63 9.31
C GLU A 856 -46.37 -31.63 8.17
N GLY A 857 -45.30 -31.20 7.50
CA GLY A 857 -45.40 -30.34 6.33
C GLY A 857 -45.79 -31.15 5.08
N GLY A 858 -46.78 -30.67 4.32
CA GLY A 858 -47.06 -31.16 2.96
C GLY A 858 -48.50 -31.54 2.62
N GLU A 859 -49.45 -31.54 3.56
CA GLU A 859 -50.85 -31.92 3.25
C GLU A 859 -51.92 -30.88 3.65
N ASP A 860 -51.63 -29.91 4.53
CA ASP A 860 -52.56 -28.80 4.85
C ASP A 860 -51.88 -27.42 4.90
N TRP A 861 -52.64 -26.37 4.53
CA TRP A 861 -52.21 -24.96 4.49
C TRP A 861 -51.94 -24.38 5.88
N GLU A 862 -52.47 -24.98 6.94
CA GLU A 862 -52.38 -24.48 8.31
C GLU A 862 -51.05 -24.85 8.97
N GLY A 863 -50.49 -26.02 8.63
CA GLY A 863 -49.16 -26.49 8.98
C GLY A 863 -48.06 -25.69 8.30
N GLU A 864 -48.24 -25.31 7.03
CA GLU A 864 -47.29 -24.45 6.31
C GLU A 864 -47.23 -23.04 6.92
N ARG A 865 -48.39 -22.44 7.25
CA ARG A 865 -48.44 -21.12 7.92
C ARG A 865 -47.74 -21.15 9.27
N LYS A 866 -47.98 -22.20 10.07
CA LYS A 866 -47.37 -22.36 11.38
C LYS A 866 -45.86 -22.58 11.30
N LEU A 867 -45.38 -23.26 10.25
CA LEU A 867 -43.95 -23.42 9.99
C LEU A 867 -43.29 -22.08 9.62
N ALA A 868 -43.94 -21.28 8.78
CA ALA A 868 -43.46 -19.94 8.41
C ALA A 868 -43.43 -18.97 9.62
N GLU A 869 -44.45 -18.99 10.48
CA GLU A 869 -44.49 -18.20 11.73
C GLU A 869 -43.34 -18.59 12.70
N LEU A 870 -43.06 -19.89 12.83
CA LEU A 870 -41.93 -20.39 13.63
C LEU A 870 -40.57 -20.00 13.02
N GLN A 871 -40.45 -20.03 11.69
CA GLN A 871 -39.24 -19.59 11.00
C GLN A 871 -38.98 -18.08 11.16
N ARG A 872 -40.04 -17.25 11.05
CA ARG A 872 -39.96 -15.80 11.30
C ARG A 872 -39.57 -15.50 12.75
N SER A 873 -40.22 -16.16 13.72
CA SER A 873 -39.93 -15.99 15.15
C SER A 873 -38.50 -16.41 15.49
N LYS A 874 -38.02 -17.51 14.91
CA LYS A 874 -36.64 -17.98 15.03
C LYS A 874 -35.66 -16.93 14.52
N CYS A 875 -35.91 -16.34 13.36
CA CYS A 875 -35.07 -15.30 12.79
C CYS A 875 -34.98 -14.07 13.70
N GLN A 876 -36.13 -13.54 14.16
CA GLN A 876 -36.19 -12.36 15.03
C GLN A 876 -35.39 -12.56 16.32
N GLU A 877 -35.50 -13.74 16.93
CA GLU A 877 -34.78 -14.04 18.17
C GLU A 877 -33.27 -14.21 17.97
N LEU A 878 -32.84 -14.70 16.79
CA LEU A 878 -31.44 -14.73 16.43
C LEU A 878 -30.88 -13.31 16.17
N ASN A 879 -31.64 -12.42 15.53
CA ASN A 879 -31.25 -11.01 15.36
C ASN A 879 -31.16 -10.27 16.70
N LEU A 880 -32.08 -10.53 17.63
CA LEU A 880 -31.98 -9.98 18.99
C LEU A 880 -30.76 -10.51 19.75
N ALA A 881 -30.38 -11.78 19.52
CA ALA A 881 -29.15 -12.33 20.09
C ALA A 881 -27.89 -11.68 19.49
N LEU A 882 -27.90 -11.36 18.21
CA LEU A 882 -26.83 -10.65 17.50
C LEU A 882 -26.72 -9.18 17.95
N ASP A 883 -27.84 -8.47 18.08
CA ASP A 883 -27.89 -7.10 18.57
C ASP A 883 -27.33 -6.97 20.00
N ALA A 884 -27.71 -7.90 20.88
CA ALA A 884 -27.14 -7.97 22.22
C ALA A 884 -25.63 -8.25 22.18
N TYR A 885 -25.18 -9.13 21.29
CA TYR A 885 -23.75 -9.42 21.11
C TYR A 885 -22.96 -8.17 20.67
N TYR A 886 -23.47 -7.39 19.72
CA TYR A 886 -22.86 -6.13 19.31
C TYR A 886 -22.83 -5.08 20.42
N LYS A 887 -23.96 -4.86 21.11
CA LYS A 887 -24.02 -3.89 22.22
C LYS A 887 -23.07 -4.20 23.36
N GLU A 888 -22.82 -5.49 23.61
CA GLU A 888 -21.87 -5.92 24.63
C GLU A 888 -20.41 -5.82 24.15
N THR A 889 -20.13 -6.12 22.88
CA THR A 889 -18.76 -6.15 22.34
C THR A 889 -18.23 -4.81 21.84
N ALA A 890 -19.10 -3.90 21.35
CA ALA A 890 -18.66 -2.64 20.76
C ALA A 890 -17.83 -1.75 21.72
N PRO A 891 -18.23 -1.53 22.99
CA PRO A 891 -17.43 -0.73 23.92
C PRO A 891 -16.06 -1.35 24.20
N LEU A 892 -16.01 -2.69 24.25
CA LEU A 892 -14.80 -3.48 24.45
C LEU A 892 -13.83 -3.32 23.28
N ILE A 893 -14.34 -3.45 22.05
CA ILE A 893 -13.57 -3.31 20.83
C ILE A 893 -13.05 -1.87 20.72
N ASN A 894 -13.93 -0.88 20.80
CA ASN A 894 -13.56 0.53 20.68
C ASN A 894 -12.48 0.96 21.66
N GLN A 895 -12.49 0.42 22.88
CA GLN A 895 -11.48 0.70 23.88
C GLN A 895 -10.15 -0.05 23.64
N ALA A 896 -10.19 -1.33 23.28
CA ALA A 896 -8.99 -2.13 23.08
C ALA A 896 -8.20 -1.69 21.83
N VAL A 897 -8.91 -1.35 20.75
CA VAL A 897 -8.30 -1.06 19.45
C VAL A 897 -7.50 0.25 19.47
N VAL A 898 -7.98 1.31 20.12
CA VAL A 898 -7.24 2.57 20.27
C VAL A 898 -6.02 2.43 21.18
N ARG A 899 -6.05 1.48 22.14
CA ARG A 899 -4.90 1.17 23.00
C ARG A 899 -3.84 0.38 22.23
N LEU A 900 -4.25 -0.63 21.46
CA LEU A 900 -3.35 -1.40 20.60
C LEU A 900 -2.74 -0.52 19.50
N GLU A 901 -3.53 0.38 18.91
CA GLU A 901 -3.05 1.39 17.96
C GLU A 901 -1.99 2.28 18.60
N LEU A 902 -2.23 2.77 19.82
CA LEU A 902 -1.26 3.61 20.53
C LEU A 902 0.07 2.89 20.79
N ILE A 903 0.01 1.64 21.27
CA ILE A 903 1.21 0.84 21.53
C ILE A 903 2.01 0.60 20.24
N SER A 904 1.32 0.29 19.14
CA SER A 904 1.93 0.11 17.82
C SER A 904 2.53 1.41 17.28
N ARG A 905 1.76 2.51 17.31
CA ARG A 905 2.19 3.86 16.88
C ARG A 905 3.44 4.32 17.63
N ASP A 906 3.49 4.10 18.95
CA ASP A 906 4.63 4.46 19.81
C ASP A 906 5.90 3.73 19.40
N HIS A 907 5.76 2.43 19.18
CA HIS A 907 6.87 1.58 18.80
C HIS A 907 7.43 1.97 17.44
N HIS A 908 6.57 2.00 16.43
CA HIS A 908 6.97 2.25 15.06
C HIS A 908 7.47 3.69 14.87
N SER A 909 6.95 4.68 15.61
CA SER A 909 7.51 6.05 15.64
C SER A 909 8.93 6.08 16.26
N THR A 910 9.13 5.31 17.33
CA THR A 910 10.45 5.23 17.99
C THR A 910 11.47 4.54 17.08
N VAL A 911 11.08 3.44 16.42
CA VAL A 911 11.93 2.72 15.46
C VAL A 911 12.31 3.59 14.28
N ALA A 912 11.32 4.28 13.68
CA ALA A 912 11.53 5.16 12.52
C ALA A 912 12.63 6.20 12.76
N TYR A 913 12.74 6.73 13.98
CA TYR A 913 13.73 7.74 14.31
C TYR A 913 15.07 7.15 14.80
N TRP A 914 15.06 6.14 15.66
CA TRP A 914 16.27 5.68 16.35
C TRP A 914 17.03 4.59 15.59
N ALA A 915 16.36 3.78 14.75
CA ALA A 915 17.02 2.72 13.99
C ALA A 915 18.11 3.23 13.01
N PRO A 916 17.91 4.35 12.26
CA PRO A 916 18.94 4.89 11.37
C PRO A 916 20.20 5.34 12.11
N ILE A 917 20.01 5.93 13.30
CA ILE A 917 21.11 6.40 14.16
C ILE A 917 21.89 5.23 14.76
N TRP A 918 21.18 4.16 15.16
CA TRP A 918 21.80 2.94 15.65
C TRP A 918 22.60 2.21 14.56
N LEU A 919 22.02 2.06 13.37
CA LEU A 919 22.58 1.22 12.30
C LEU A 919 23.62 1.96 11.44
N GLN A 920 23.80 3.26 11.63
CA GLN A 920 24.69 4.12 10.84
C GLN A 920 24.50 3.95 9.32
N SER A 921 23.29 3.60 8.89
CA SER A 921 22.95 3.34 7.50
C SER A 921 21.66 4.08 7.18
N GLN A 922 21.67 4.79 6.06
CA GLN A 922 20.48 5.42 5.49
C GLN A 922 19.57 4.37 4.83
N GLU A 923 20.12 3.24 4.35
CA GLU A 923 19.32 2.11 3.83
C GLU A 923 18.63 1.31 4.95
N ALA A 924 19.17 1.33 6.16
CA ALA A 924 18.59 0.69 7.34
C ALA A 924 17.39 1.45 7.93
N ALA A 925 17.11 2.65 7.42
CA ALA A 925 15.90 3.40 7.69
C ALA A 925 14.74 2.83 6.86
N ASP A 926 14.29 1.62 7.20
CA ASP A 926 13.14 0.99 6.55
C ASP A 926 11.84 1.69 7.00
N PHE A 927 11.71 2.98 6.70
CA PHE A 927 10.48 3.76 6.90
C PHE A 927 9.29 3.09 6.21
N PRO A 928 9.42 2.58 4.95
CA PRO A 928 8.38 1.76 4.34
C PRO A 928 8.07 0.52 5.16
N GLY A 929 9.07 -0.22 5.65
CA GLY A 929 8.87 -1.39 6.51
C GLY A 929 8.24 -1.08 7.87
N THR A 930 8.52 0.11 8.42
CA THR A 930 7.92 0.59 9.66
C THR A 930 6.44 0.95 9.46
N GLN A 931 6.11 1.60 8.34
CA GLN A 931 4.73 1.85 7.93
C GLN A 931 3.98 0.56 7.59
N ILE A 932 4.64 -0.39 6.90
CA ILE A 932 4.10 -1.73 6.64
C ILE A 932 3.80 -2.47 7.94
N SER A 933 4.72 -2.44 8.91
CA SER A 933 4.54 -3.14 10.19
C SER A 933 3.40 -2.53 11.01
N TYR A 934 3.28 -1.19 11.03
CA TYR A 934 2.14 -0.51 11.62
C TYR A 934 0.82 -0.86 10.92
N LEU A 935 0.77 -0.82 9.59
CA LEU A 935 -0.44 -1.16 8.82
C LEU A 935 -0.84 -2.63 8.99
N ARG A 936 0.13 -3.55 9.11
CA ARG A 936 -0.13 -4.95 9.45
C ARG A 936 -0.73 -5.10 10.83
N ASP A 937 -0.24 -4.36 11.82
CA ASP A 937 -0.85 -4.33 13.15
C ASP A 937 -2.32 -3.88 13.06
N MET A 938 -2.60 -2.80 12.32
CA MET A 938 -3.97 -2.29 12.14
C MET A 938 -4.87 -3.30 11.43
N GLN A 939 -4.34 -3.94 10.38
CA GLN A 939 -5.06 -4.98 9.64
C GLN A 939 -5.40 -6.18 10.55
N GLU A 940 -4.45 -6.63 11.37
CA GLU A 940 -4.68 -7.73 12.31
C GLU A 940 -5.72 -7.37 13.37
N ILE A 941 -5.74 -6.12 13.84
CA ILE A 941 -6.73 -5.64 14.81
C ILE A 941 -8.13 -5.61 14.17
N LEU A 942 -8.26 -5.09 12.94
CA LEU A 942 -9.54 -5.01 12.22
C LEU A 942 -10.14 -6.40 11.92
N LYS A 943 -9.30 -7.40 11.65
CA LYS A 943 -9.74 -8.80 11.46
C LYS A 943 -10.36 -9.43 12.72
N LEU A 944 -10.26 -8.78 13.88
CA LEU A 944 -10.92 -9.22 15.13
C LEU A 944 -12.34 -8.66 15.31
N TYR A 945 -12.78 -7.73 14.46
CA TYR A 945 -14.11 -7.15 14.55
C TYR A 945 -15.15 -8.22 14.18
N PRO A 946 -16.23 -8.38 14.96
CA PRO A 946 -17.36 -9.18 14.53
C PRO A 946 -18.04 -8.49 13.33
N SER A 947 -18.43 -9.29 12.34
CA SER A 947 -19.00 -8.85 11.06
C SER A 947 -20.23 -9.67 10.66
N GLU A 948 -20.86 -10.34 11.62
CA GLU A 948 -22.10 -11.08 11.41
C GLU A 948 -23.27 -10.12 11.09
N LEU A 949 -23.80 -10.17 9.87
CA LEU A 949 -24.94 -9.33 9.47
C LEU A 949 -26.28 -9.85 10.03
N PRO A 950 -27.26 -8.97 10.29
CA PRO A 950 -28.61 -9.40 10.68
C PRO A 950 -29.24 -10.26 9.59
N MET A 951 -30.06 -11.24 9.98
CA MET A 951 -30.84 -12.02 9.03
C MET A 951 -32.10 -11.26 8.64
N ASP A 952 -32.42 -11.21 7.35
CA ASP A 952 -33.71 -10.72 6.92
C ASP A 952 -34.83 -11.67 7.40
N CYS A 953 -35.66 -11.17 8.30
CA CYS A 953 -36.77 -11.93 8.89
C CYS A 953 -38.09 -11.72 8.15
N GLU A 954 -38.10 -10.94 7.07
CA GLU A 954 -39.28 -10.58 6.27
C GLU A 954 -39.41 -11.36 4.96
N LEU A 955 -38.47 -12.26 4.65
CA LEU A 955 -38.54 -13.23 3.54
C LEU A 955 -39.73 -14.24 3.56
N PHE A 956 -40.76 -13.98 4.39
CA PHE A 956 -42.10 -14.61 4.34
C PHE A 956 -43.23 -13.63 3.92
N GLY A 957 -42.91 -12.43 3.43
CA GLY A 957 -43.85 -11.50 2.82
C GLY A 957 -43.16 -10.26 2.26
N GLU A 958 -43.34 -10.01 0.96
CA GLU A 958 -42.99 -8.84 0.14
C GLU A 958 -41.86 -7.89 0.63
N GLU A 959 -40.67 -8.05 0.03
CA GLU A 959 -39.51 -7.14 0.18
C GLU A 959 -39.79 -5.68 -0.25
N GLU A 960 -39.41 -4.73 0.62
CA GLU A 960 -39.11 -3.34 0.29
C GLU A 960 -37.69 -3.21 -0.30
N GLU A 961 -37.53 -2.23 -1.19
CA GLU A 961 -36.29 -1.91 -1.91
C GLU A 961 -35.24 -1.27 -0.99
N GLU A 962 -34.02 -1.83 -0.99
CA GLU A 962 -32.85 -1.18 -0.40
C GLU A 962 -32.15 -0.28 -1.43
N GLU A 963 -32.25 1.04 -1.20
CA GLU A 963 -31.39 2.04 -1.84
C GLU A 963 -29.99 2.00 -1.22
N VAL A 964 -28.98 1.64 -2.03
CA VAL A 964 -27.58 1.86 -1.66
C VAL A 964 -27.23 3.32 -1.88
N VAL A 965 -26.96 4.01 -0.76
CA VAL A 965 -26.46 5.38 -0.79
C VAL A 965 -24.96 5.39 -1.02
N GLN A 966 -24.54 6.23 -1.98
CA GLN A 966 -23.15 6.55 -2.31
C GLN A 966 -22.31 6.81 -1.05
N GLY A 967 -21.30 5.97 -0.83
CA GLY A 967 -20.12 6.36 -0.06
C GLY A 967 -19.24 7.20 -0.98
N ASN A 968 -18.98 8.45 -0.59
CA ASN A 968 -17.85 9.18 -1.13
C ASN A 968 -16.56 8.53 -0.61
N LEU A 969 -15.48 8.62 -1.40
CA LEU A 969 -14.12 8.36 -0.92
C LEU A 969 -13.94 9.03 0.43
N MET A 970 -13.53 8.25 1.42
CA MET A 970 -13.10 8.77 2.71
C MET A 970 -12.05 9.86 2.50
N ILE A 971 -12.20 11.00 3.21
CA ILE A 971 -11.40 12.23 3.05
C ILE A 971 -9.89 11.97 2.95
N TRP A 972 -9.35 10.92 3.57
CA TRP A 972 -7.92 10.63 3.52
C TRP A 972 -7.44 9.95 2.22
N GLU A 973 -8.33 9.34 1.41
CA GLU A 973 -7.99 8.77 0.09
C GLU A 973 -7.91 9.83 -1.01
N GLU A 974 -8.62 10.96 -0.90
CA GLU A 974 -8.36 12.17 -1.70
C GLU A 974 -6.99 12.80 -1.36
N TYR A 975 -6.37 12.42 -0.23
CA TYR A 975 -5.07 12.92 0.23
C TYR A 975 -3.92 11.90 0.15
N PHE A 976 -4.13 10.71 -0.43
CA PHE A 976 -3.05 9.73 -0.62
C PHE A 976 -2.45 9.84 -2.02
N CYS A 977 -1.39 10.66 -2.17
CA CYS A 977 -0.58 10.78 -3.39
C CYS A 977 0.11 9.46 -3.76
N PRO A 978 -0.22 8.84 -4.92
CA PRO A 978 0.57 7.74 -5.45
C PRO A 978 1.71 8.22 -6.38
N LEU A 979 1.79 9.51 -6.74
CA LEU A 979 2.66 9.99 -7.82
C LEU A 979 3.29 11.36 -7.52
N LYS A 980 4.63 11.44 -7.62
CA LYS A 980 5.38 12.71 -7.74
C LYS A 980 5.44 13.11 -9.22
N PHE A 981 4.82 14.23 -9.60
CA PHE A 981 5.06 14.86 -10.90
C PHE A 981 6.08 15.99 -10.75
N THR A 982 7.21 15.85 -11.44
CA THR A 982 8.15 16.95 -11.67
C THR A 982 8.02 17.34 -13.14
N VAL A 983 7.49 18.53 -13.42
CA VAL A 983 7.42 19.06 -14.78
C VAL A 983 8.54 20.08 -14.95
N GLY A 984 9.49 19.77 -15.84
CA GLY A 984 10.50 20.74 -16.26
C GLY A 984 9.88 21.72 -17.25
N VAL A 985 9.71 22.98 -16.85
CA VAL A 985 9.30 24.06 -17.76
C VAL A 985 10.50 24.99 -17.94
N GLY A 986 11.36 24.67 -18.91
CA GLY A 986 12.58 25.43 -19.17
C GLY A 986 13.59 25.39 -18.02
N ILE A 987 14.13 26.56 -17.64
CA ILE A 987 15.15 26.75 -16.59
C ILE A 987 14.60 26.65 -15.15
N ALA A 988 13.39 26.12 -14.92
CA ALA A 988 12.83 25.90 -13.58
C ALA A 988 12.20 24.51 -13.45
N LYS A 989 12.37 23.89 -12.26
CA LYS A 989 11.70 22.66 -11.85
C LYS A 989 10.58 23.00 -10.87
N ALA A 990 9.34 22.65 -11.22
CA ALA A 990 8.18 22.73 -10.33
C ALA A 990 7.81 21.30 -9.87
N GLY A 991 7.69 21.12 -8.56
CA GLY A 991 7.29 19.86 -7.93
C GLY A 991 6.08 20.07 -7.04
N ILE A 992 5.03 19.29 -7.27
CA ILE A 992 3.83 19.28 -6.43
C ILE A 992 3.82 17.96 -5.65
N ASN A 993 3.69 18.03 -4.32
CA ASN A 993 3.56 16.85 -3.48
C ASN A 993 2.56 17.14 -2.35
N CYS A 994 1.39 16.52 -2.44
CA CYS A 994 0.23 16.45 -1.54
C CYS A 994 -0.17 17.66 -0.66
N ASN A 995 0.74 18.43 -0.09
CA ASN A 995 0.45 19.63 0.72
C ASN A 995 1.44 20.77 0.47
N THR A 996 2.43 20.59 -0.42
CA THR A 996 3.45 21.59 -0.70
C THR A 996 3.62 21.84 -2.20
N PHE A 997 3.68 23.13 -2.53
CA PHE A 997 4.12 23.63 -3.84
C PHE A 997 5.60 23.99 -3.74
N SER A 998 6.46 23.35 -4.54
CA SER A 998 7.90 23.65 -4.59
C SER A 998 8.31 24.19 -5.97
N LEU A 999 8.99 25.33 -5.98
CA LEU A 999 9.60 25.92 -7.18
C LEU A 999 11.12 26.02 -6.97
N SER A 1000 11.91 25.41 -7.85
CA SER A 1000 13.38 25.48 -7.83
C SER A 1000 13.92 25.99 -9.16
N GLY A 1001 14.75 27.04 -9.12
CA GLY A 1001 15.31 27.69 -10.30
C GLY A 1001 16.67 27.11 -10.71
N GLY A 1002 16.87 26.93 -12.01
CA GLY A 1002 18.16 26.67 -12.63
C GLY A 1002 18.96 27.95 -12.86
N GLU A 1003 20.29 27.80 -12.84
CA GLU A 1003 21.45 28.70 -13.08
C GLU A 1003 21.43 30.18 -12.67
N ILE A 1004 20.28 30.82 -12.43
CA ILE A 1004 20.15 32.27 -12.16
C ILE A 1004 19.42 32.54 -10.83
N PHE A 1005 18.70 31.57 -10.27
CA PHE A 1005 18.07 31.66 -8.94
C PHE A 1005 18.61 30.57 -8.00
N GLN A 1006 19.34 30.95 -6.94
CA GLN A 1006 19.81 30.04 -5.89
C GLN A 1006 18.82 30.00 -4.71
N GLY A 1007 17.68 29.32 -4.88
CA GLY A 1007 16.73 29.09 -3.78
C GLY A 1007 15.58 28.15 -4.13
N GLU A 1008 15.06 27.45 -3.13
CA GLU A 1008 13.79 26.71 -3.18
C GLU A 1008 12.73 27.50 -2.40
N LEU A 1009 11.57 27.73 -3.04
CA LEU A 1009 10.39 28.27 -2.38
C LEU A 1009 9.39 27.14 -2.22
N GLU A 1010 9.07 26.79 -0.97
CA GLU A 1010 8.09 25.77 -0.61
C GLU A 1010 6.94 26.41 0.17
N VAL A 1011 5.70 26.27 -0.31
CA VAL A 1011 4.51 26.89 0.29
C VAL A 1011 3.55 25.79 0.74
N LYS A 1012 3.14 25.83 2.00
CA LYS A 1012 2.26 24.86 2.66
C LYS A 1012 0.95 25.55 3.08
N LEU A 1013 -0.17 24.95 2.70
CA LEU A 1013 -1.51 25.49 2.90
C LEU A 1013 -2.18 24.87 4.15
N ASP A 1014 -3.25 25.50 4.64
CA ASP A 1014 -4.10 24.95 5.70
C ASP A 1014 -4.85 23.69 5.25
N GLU A 1015 -5.44 23.01 6.25
CA GLU A 1015 -6.16 21.75 6.11
C GLU A 1015 -7.36 21.82 5.14
N ASN A 1016 -7.78 23.04 4.75
CA ASN A 1016 -8.88 23.31 3.82
C ASN A 1016 -8.42 23.86 2.45
N TRP A 1017 -7.11 24.03 2.20
CA TRP A 1017 -6.52 24.61 0.98
C TRP A 1017 -6.87 26.09 0.69
N GLU A 1018 -7.38 26.82 1.68
CA GLU A 1018 -7.88 28.19 1.47
C GLU A 1018 -6.86 29.26 1.91
N ASN A 1019 -5.98 28.95 2.85
CA ASN A 1019 -4.97 29.91 3.33
C ASN A 1019 -3.56 29.31 3.40
N VAL A 1020 -2.55 30.13 3.14
CA VAL A 1020 -1.15 29.77 3.36
C VAL A 1020 -0.88 29.72 4.86
N GLN A 1021 -0.51 28.53 5.37
CA GLN A 1021 -0.11 28.34 6.76
C GLN A 1021 1.39 28.50 6.97
N GLU A 1022 2.18 28.09 5.98
CA GLU A 1022 3.62 28.02 6.11
C GLU A 1022 4.31 28.35 4.78
N ILE A 1023 5.35 29.18 4.84
CA ILE A 1023 6.22 29.48 3.70
C ILE A 1023 7.65 29.13 4.13
N THR A 1024 8.27 28.22 3.40
CA THR A 1024 9.63 27.76 3.59
C THR A 1024 10.49 28.30 2.45
N VAL A 1025 11.47 29.12 2.78
CA VAL A 1025 12.47 29.63 1.84
C VAL A 1025 13.79 28.96 2.18
N ALA A 1026 14.30 28.12 1.28
CA ALA A 1026 15.63 27.52 1.41
C ALA A 1026 16.60 28.24 0.47
N ALA A 1027 17.70 28.76 1.01
CA ALA A 1027 18.78 29.36 0.25
C ALA A 1027 20.10 28.74 0.70
N GLY A 1028 20.84 28.13 -0.23
CA GLY A 1028 22.11 27.46 0.06
C GLY A 1028 23.05 27.56 -1.12
N LEU A 1029 24.31 27.92 -0.85
CA LEU A 1029 25.37 28.06 -1.84
C LEU A 1029 25.77 26.68 -2.35
N GLY A 1030 25.27 26.33 -3.53
CA GLY A 1030 25.74 25.17 -4.29
C GLY A 1030 27.13 25.43 -4.87
N ALA A 1031 28.17 25.10 -4.11
CA ALA A 1031 29.48 24.77 -4.63
C ALA A 1031 30.12 23.72 -3.73
N SER A 1032 30.49 22.57 -4.29
CA SER A 1032 31.33 21.59 -3.62
C SER A 1032 32.70 22.20 -3.31
N VAL A 1033 32.88 22.76 -2.11
CA VAL A 1033 34.21 23.17 -1.64
C VAL A 1033 34.93 21.92 -1.15
N ASP A 1034 35.99 21.54 -1.86
CA ASP A 1034 36.86 20.41 -1.55
C ASP A 1034 37.71 20.75 -0.31
N ILE A 1035 37.16 20.57 0.89
CA ILE A 1035 37.89 20.74 2.14
C ILE A 1035 38.76 19.49 2.37
N GLY A 1036 39.88 19.39 1.66
CA GLY A 1036 41.15 18.77 2.11
C GLY A 1036 41.15 17.40 2.83
N LEU A 1037 40.10 16.59 2.75
CA LEU A 1037 40.00 15.27 3.41
C LEU A 1037 40.21 14.10 2.44
N LYS A 1038 40.30 14.39 1.13
CA LYS A 1038 40.40 13.37 0.06
C LYS A 1038 41.71 12.59 0.04
N GLU A 1039 42.78 13.03 0.70
CA GLU A 1039 44.07 12.35 0.56
C GLU A 1039 44.31 11.20 1.53
N LYS A 1040 43.59 11.11 2.66
CA LYS A 1040 43.83 10.02 3.64
C LYS A 1040 42.96 8.77 3.48
N PHE A 1041 41.93 8.81 2.63
CA PHE A 1041 41.03 7.65 2.40
C PHE A 1041 41.24 6.92 1.06
N LYS A 1042 42.26 7.28 0.26
CA LYS A 1042 42.49 6.74 -1.10
C LYS A 1042 43.27 5.42 -1.18
N LYS A 1043 43.25 4.56 -0.16
CA LYS A 1043 43.84 3.21 -0.29
C LYS A 1043 42.85 2.12 0.13
N GLY A 1044 41.92 1.82 -0.77
CA GLY A 1044 41.18 0.55 -0.76
C GLY A 1044 39.78 0.58 -1.39
N GLY A 1045 39.70 0.54 -2.73
CA GLY A 1045 38.61 -0.11 -3.50
C GLY A 1045 37.20 0.52 -3.54
N THR A 1046 36.68 0.67 -4.77
CA THR A 1046 35.28 0.98 -5.18
C THR A 1046 34.73 2.35 -4.80
N GLY A 1047 34.67 3.26 -5.78
CA GLY A 1047 34.17 4.63 -5.64
C GLY A 1047 32.65 4.72 -5.83
N ILE A 1048 31.97 5.25 -4.81
CA ILE A 1048 30.61 5.78 -4.86
C ILE A 1048 30.76 7.31 -4.90
N ASN A 1049 30.16 7.98 -5.90
CA ASN A 1049 30.07 9.44 -5.92
C ASN A 1049 28.94 9.90 -4.99
N LEU A 1050 29.29 10.20 -3.74
CA LEU A 1050 28.41 10.83 -2.76
C LEU A 1050 28.45 12.36 -2.95
N GLY A 1051 27.39 12.93 -3.51
CA GLY A 1051 27.13 14.37 -3.45
C GLY A 1051 26.32 14.70 -2.20
N VAL A 1052 26.93 15.36 -1.21
CA VAL A 1052 26.24 15.92 -0.05
C VAL A 1052 25.95 17.37 -0.35
N SER A 1053 24.68 17.76 -0.45
CA SER A 1053 24.30 19.18 -0.45
C SER A 1053 23.65 19.53 0.89
N THR A 1054 24.20 20.54 1.56
CA THR A 1054 23.68 21.10 2.81
C THR A 1054 22.99 22.42 2.49
N LYS A 1055 21.68 22.53 2.78
CA LYS A 1055 20.90 23.75 2.59
C LYS A 1055 20.33 24.20 3.93
N GLY A 1056 20.44 25.50 4.25
CA GLY A 1056 19.70 26.09 5.36
C GLY A 1056 18.26 26.41 4.92
N PHE A 1057 17.28 26.24 5.81
CA PHE A 1057 15.90 26.68 5.56
C PHE A 1057 15.41 27.65 6.64
N VAL A 1058 14.50 28.54 6.25
CA VAL A 1058 13.74 29.45 7.13
C VAL A 1058 12.26 29.14 6.99
N LYS A 1059 11.60 28.76 8.09
CA LYS A 1059 10.18 28.42 8.15
C LYS A 1059 9.36 29.56 8.77
N LEU A 1060 8.41 30.13 8.01
CA LEU A 1060 7.49 31.17 8.49
C LEU A 1060 6.14 30.56 8.86
N THR A 1061 5.69 30.76 10.10
CA THR A 1061 4.38 30.29 10.61
C THR A 1061 3.50 31.46 11.04
N LYS A 1062 2.18 31.25 10.96
CA LYS A 1062 1.15 32.23 11.32
C LYS A 1062 0.70 32.00 12.77
N ASP A 1063 0.66 33.04 13.60
CA ASP A 1063 0.26 32.93 15.01
C ASP A 1063 -1.24 32.57 15.12
N PRO A 1064 -1.61 31.47 15.81
CA PRO A 1064 -2.98 30.96 15.84
C PRO A 1064 -3.98 31.86 16.61
N LYS A 1065 -3.52 32.85 17.39
CA LYS A 1065 -4.39 33.80 18.11
C LYS A 1065 -4.51 35.15 17.43
N SER A 1066 -3.45 35.63 16.78
CA SER A 1066 -3.40 36.97 16.18
C SER A 1066 -3.58 36.98 14.66
N MET A 1067 -3.45 35.82 13.99
CA MET A 1067 -3.49 35.69 12.52
C MET A 1067 -2.45 36.56 11.78
N GLU A 1068 -1.45 37.10 12.49
CA GLU A 1068 -0.33 37.86 11.94
C GLU A 1068 0.86 36.92 11.64
N TRP A 1069 1.61 37.25 10.59
CA TRP A 1069 2.86 36.55 10.23
C TRP A 1069 3.95 36.98 11.21
N ASN A 1070 4.45 36.06 12.03
CA ASN A 1070 5.41 36.39 13.10
C ASN A 1070 6.69 35.57 12.99
N PHE A 1071 7.84 36.25 13.01
CA PHE A 1071 9.18 35.63 12.98
C PHE A 1071 9.58 34.96 14.30
N ARG A 1072 8.80 35.14 15.37
CA ARG A 1072 9.15 34.69 16.73
C ARG A 1072 9.07 33.17 16.95
N GLU A 1073 8.43 32.42 16.05
CA GLU A 1073 8.27 30.95 16.14
C GLU A 1073 8.91 30.20 14.95
N ALA A 1074 9.78 30.86 14.19
CA ALA A 1074 10.45 30.27 13.04
C ALA A 1074 11.41 29.15 13.48
N ASP A 1075 11.20 27.94 12.96
CA ASP A 1075 12.16 26.83 13.06
C ASP A 1075 13.24 27.00 11.98
N PHE A 1076 14.51 26.96 12.41
CA PHE A 1076 15.66 26.95 11.53
C PHE A 1076 16.37 25.61 11.66
N GLY A 1077 16.78 25.03 10.54
CA GLY A 1077 17.50 23.77 10.55
C GLY A 1077 18.42 23.59 9.35
N ILE A 1078 19.27 22.59 9.46
CA ILE A 1078 20.12 22.12 8.37
C ILE A 1078 19.37 20.99 7.67
N LYS A 1079 19.09 21.17 6.37
CA LYS A 1079 18.56 20.13 5.49
C LYS A 1079 19.77 19.50 4.78
N SER A 1080 20.12 18.27 5.17
CA SER A 1080 21.13 17.49 4.45
C SER A 1080 20.41 16.63 3.42
N GLU A 1081 20.64 16.90 2.13
CA GLU A 1081 20.04 16.15 1.04
C GLU A 1081 21.09 15.21 0.43
N ALA A 1082 20.83 13.91 0.51
CA ALA A 1082 21.48 12.91 -0.32
C ALA A 1082 20.56 12.62 -1.51
N THR A 1083 21.00 12.91 -2.73
CA THR A 1083 20.28 12.57 -3.96
C THR A 1083 21.04 11.48 -4.71
N ALA A 1084 20.36 10.38 -5.04
CA ALA A 1084 20.83 9.45 -6.06
C ALA A 1084 19.99 9.67 -7.32
N GLY A 1085 20.65 9.99 -8.42
CA GLY A 1085 20.04 10.00 -9.74
C GLY A 1085 20.28 8.65 -10.43
N VAL A 1086 19.22 8.01 -10.89
CA VAL A 1086 19.30 7.03 -11.98
C VAL A 1086 18.79 7.74 -13.23
N VAL A 1087 19.69 7.99 -14.17
CA VAL A 1087 19.32 8.56 -15.48
C VAL A 1087 19.05 7.41 -16.43
N ALA A 1088 17.79 7.22 -16.79
CA ALA A 1088 17.36 6.34 -17.88
C ALA A 1088 16.61 7.19 -18.92
N GLY A 1089 17.35 7.79 -19.85
CA GLY A 1089 16.78 8.58 -20.96
C GLY A 1089 16.17 9.93 -20.54
N ARG A 1090 15.16 10.40 -21.30
CA ARG A 1090 14.52 11.74 -21.12
C ARG A 1090 13.69 11.86 -19.83
N TYR A 1091 13.56 10.78 -19.06
CA TYR A 1091 12.92 10.76 -17.76
C TYR A 1091 13.97 10.41 -16.70
N GLY A 1092 14.38 11.39 -15.90
CA GLY A 1092 15.27 11.18 -14.76
C GLY A 1092 14.47 11.02 -13.48
N ALA A 1093 14.64 9.90 -12.79
CA ALA A 1093 14.17 9.76 -11.42
C ALA A 1093 15.27 10.25 -10.46
N GLU A 1094 15.07 11.44 -9.88
CA GLU A 1094 15.84 11.89 -8.72
C GLU A 1094 15.16 11.38 -7.46
N VAL A 1095 15.78 10.40 -6.80
CA VAL A 1095 15.34 9.93 -5.48
C VAL A 1095 16.08 10.75 -4.43
N LYS A 1096 15.36 11.61 -3.70
CA LYS A 1096 15.82 12.18 -2.42
C LYS A 1096 15.89 11.02 -1.42
N LEU A 1097 17.11 10.56 -1.11
CA LEU A 1097 17.37 9.37 -0.30
C LEU A 1097 17.28 9.62 1.21
N ALA A 1098 17.43 10.87 1.65
CA ALA A 1098 17.19 11.27 3.03
C ALA A 1098 17.00 12.79 3.12
N GLU A 1099 16.09 13.21 3.99
CA GLU A 1099 16.03 14.56 4.54
C GLU A 1099 16.24 14.43 6.04
N SER A 1100 17.41 14.84 6.53
CA SER A 1100 17.58 15.07 7.97
C SER A 1100 17.28 16.53 8.26
N THR A 1101 16.28 16.81 9.09
CA THR A 1101 16.01 18.14 9.63
C THR A 1101 16.39 18.15 11.10
N ILE A 1102 17.43 18.91 11.45
CA ILE A 1102 17.76 19.20 12.86
C ILE A 1102 17.13 20.55 13.18
N GLY A 1103 16.06 20.55 13.97
CA GLY A 1103 15.42 21.78 14.47
C GLY A 1103 16.20 22.34 15.65
N PHE A 1104 16.74 23.55 15.50
CA PHE A 1104 17.40 24.29 16.58
C PHE A 1104 16.45 25.34 17.12
N ARG A 1105 15.43 24.92 17.87
CA ARG A 1105 14.64 25.86 18.68
C ARG A 1105 15.43 26.17 19.94
N SER A 1106 15.71 27.46 20.16
CA SER A 1106 16.36 28.03 21.34
C SER A 1106 17.90 27.92 21.31
N GLY A 1107 18.58 29.01 21.69
CA GLY A 1107 20.04 29.11 21.68
C GLY A 1107 20.75 27.99 22.43
N ILE A 1108 22.06 27.90 22.23
CA ILE A 1108 22.88 26.82 22.77
C ILE A 1108 22.73 26.80 24.30
N THR A 1109 22.34 25.66 24.86
CA THR A 1109 22.49 25.40 26.29
C THR A 1109 23.85 24.77 26.55
N SER A 1110 24.35 24.92 27.75
CA SER A 1110 25.57 24.23 28.19
C SER A 1110 25.42 22.70 28.26
N ASP A 1111 24.28 22.13 27.87
CA ASP A 1111 23.95 20.70 27.99
C ASP A 1111 24.60 19.85 26.88
N GLY A 1112 24.60 18.53 27.06
CA GLY A 1112 25.04 17.55 26.06
C GLY A 1112 26.54 17.22 26.05
N LEU A 1113 26.82 15.95 25.74
CA LEU A 1113 28.14 15.36 25.62
C LEU A 1113 28.87 15.94 24.39
N ILE A 1114 29.58 17.05 24.61
CA ILE A 1114 30.67 17.45 23.72
C ILE A 1114 31.96 17.16 24.48
N PRO A 1115 32.86 16.29 23.94
CA PRO A 1115 34.10 15.97 24.61
C PRO A 1115 34.86 17.24 24.99
N LYS A 1116 35.35 17.27 26.23
CA LYS A 1116 36.22 18.32 26.76
C LYS A 1116 37.55 18.25 26.01
N MET A 1117 37.66 18.95 24.89
CA MET A 1117 38.74 18.68 23.92
C MET A 1117 39.97 19.55 24.12
N ILE A 1118 39.88 20.72 24.78
CA ILE A 1118 41.02 21.61 24.99
C ILE A 1118 40.82 22.48 26.25
N ASP A 1119 41.80 22.51 27.15
CA ASP A 1119 41.98 23.63 28.09
C ASP A 1119 42.51 24.83 27.29
N LEU A 1120 41.59 25.64 26.72
CA LEU A 1120 41.94 26.95 26.18
C LEU A 1120 42.05 27.89 27.36
N ALA A 1121 43.21 27.91 28.03
CA ALA A 1121 43.49 28.88 29.06
C ALA A 1121 43.53 30.28 28.44
N ILE A 1122 42.42 31.03 28.47
CA ILE A 1122 42.39 32.48 28.21
C ILE A 1122 42.81 33.19 29.51
N SER A 1123 43.94 32.76 30.08
CA SER A 1123 44.54 33.38 31.27
C SER A 1123 45.57 34.44 30.86
N ASN A 1124 45.75 35.44 31.73
CA ASN A 1124 46.74 36.51 31.58
C ASN A 1124 48.17 36.00 31.47
#